data_AF-A0A5M7B1C2-F1
#
_entry.id   AF-A0A5M7B1C2-F1
#
_cell.length_a   1.000
_cell.length_b   1.000
_cell.length_c   1.000
_cell.angle_alpha   90.00
_cell.angle_beta   90.00
_cell.angle_gamma   90.00
#
_symmetry.space_group_name_H-M   'P 1'
#
loop_
_entity.id
_entity.type
_entity.pdbx_description
1 polymer ?
#
loop_
_entity_poly.entity_id
_entity_poly.type
_entity_poly.pdbx_seq_one_letter_code
_entity_poly.pdbx_strand_id
1 'polypeptide(L)'
;MPENETSGVECISEAVAPTPPTVNDANGNEITPVMTQSTDLACEGNKTFTFTYTDCAGNTDIWEYTYEINLTELPVVPTNAGSTVSCLTDAILPDAPVVSDTCGNAIIPTVSQNQDPNCEGDKIYTFTYTDCAGNESVYVYTYTIEIPTAPVVPENASSTVECLANATIPEISEVFDSCGNVITPVITESPDPDCEGQKVYTFTYTDCANNISVFTYTYTIDVINAPVVPDSDGSIVECIEDATQPSIPDVTDPCGNDITPVITQSPNPDCEGDKVYTFTFTDCAGNESVYVYTYTIQKTAPDAPINESTTVECIEEALQPTALVLTDACGNNITPVITENEDPVCEGEKIYTFTYTDCAGNEIVYTYTYIIKDNTPPVISIPESVTAECSDDFSPLTLDEATATDNCDPNPIITYNDVRTNGTCSGVYTIVRTWTATDACGNATSKDQVISIADTIAPTFDQETLPGSIVVECNDIPLPETLTATDNCGIAVVTVQDERIDGNCPYNYVIKRSYIATDDCGVANIHVQNITVQDTTPPVFVEDLPSPNIVVECDAIPEAIILTATDTCGNATVSVTDSRTNGNCPSNYTITRRWVATDDCGITTTHTQNIIVQDTTAPTFVDALPENITVECDMIPEASTITAIDNCGEAKVTVSDVRTDGNCPSNYIIARTYLATDECGLTTPHVQIITVQDTTAPIPTSDFEEVLDVSCTDIPEAPEMTFSDNCSSNVIQEFTETNTFDESVIADYQIIRTWTVSDACGNQEVYTQTLNVALDEIINEVVAEDICFDNGVVNLDGFLSNEVTGGSWELIEGSPVATINGSIFDPTNLDSVYSEEFNPNTEGIQYILRHTGFQSGCLNITDVIMVVDAKCRVLPCGEKDISISTAITPNGDNFNETFDIEGITLCGFVAEVKIFNRWGALVYESNEYTLGSEREGNAFGVFGKWNGSSTKASFGNNGKLPNGTYYYIINLRNSGLDPITGPVYLGTK
;
A
#
# COMPACT_ATOMS: atom_id res chain seq x y z
N MET A 1 -50.77 14.76 5.88
CA MET A 1 -49.80 15.81 6.27
C MET A 1 -49.78 16.95 5.24
N PRO A 2 -49.07 18.08 5.48
CA PRO A 2 -48.53 18.90 4.38
C PRO A 2 -47.55 18.09 3.50
N GLU A 3 -47.17 18.62 2.34
CA GLU A 3 -46.18 17.97 1.47
C GLU A 3 -44.77 18.02 2.08
N ASN A 4 -43.94 17.03 1.75
CA ASN A 4 -42.52 17.00 2.15
C ASN A 4 -41.79 18.20 1.53
N GLU A 5 -40.83 18.76 2.29
CA GLU A 5 -40.09 19.95 1.89
C GLU A 5 -38.62 19.63 1.61
N THR A 6 -37.99 20.44 0.75
CA THR A 6 -36.57 20.34 0.42
C THR A 6 -35.95 21.73 0.34
N SER A 7 -34.74 21.90 0.87
CA SER A 7 -33.93 23.09 0.67
C SER A 7 -32.45 22.74 0.44
N GLY A 8 -31.73 23.62 -0.26
CA GLY A 8 -30.29 23.46 -0.50
C GLY A 8 -29.47 24.22 0.54
N VAL A 9 -28.37 23.62 0.99
CA VAL A 9 -27.34 24.23 1.85
C VAL A 9 -25.96 23.79 1.38
N GLU A 10 -24.92 24.58 1.60
CA GLU A 10 -23.58 24.23 1.14
C GLU A 10 -22.79 23.41 2.17
N CYS A 11 -23.16 23.48 3.45
CA CYS A 11 -22.48 22.77 4.53
C CYS A 11 -23.42 21.95 5.41
N ILE A 12 -22.99 20.73 5.77
CA ILE A 12 -23.76 19.81 6.64
C ILE A 12 -24.02 20.36 8.06
N SER A 13 -23.24 21.35 8.49
CA SER A 13 -23.42 22.10 9.74
C SER A 13 -24.62 23.06 9.71
N GLU A 14 -25.11 23.44 8.53
CA GLU A 14 -26.28 24.30 8.33
C GLU A 14 -27.58 23.50 8.26
N ALA A 15 -27.50 22.21 7.92
CA ALA A 15 -28.60 21.24 7.94
C ALA A 15 -29.00 20.84 9.38
N VAL A 16 -29.52 21.81 10.13
CA VAL A 16 -30.09 21.64 11.48
C VAL A 16 -31.53 21.13 11.42
N ALA A 17 -31.99 20.44 12.46
CA ALA A 17 -33.35 19.91 12.51
C ALA A 17 -34.41 21.04 12.37
N PRO A 18 -35.29 20.98 11.36
CA PRO A 18 -36.30 22.01 11.13
C PRO A 18 -37.43 21.91 12.16
N THR A 19 -38.21 22.98 12.31
CA THR A 19 -39.40 22.95 13.16
C THR A 19 -40.53 22.21 12.43
N PRO A 20 -41.02 21.07 12.95
CA PRO A 20 -42.06 20.30 12.28
C PRO A 20 -43.41 21.04 12.28
N PRO A 21 -44.27 20.83 11.28
CA PRO A 21 -45.59 21.45 11.23
C PRO A 21 -46.51 20.93 12.36
N THR A 22 -47.33 21.81 12.93
CA THR A 22 -48.43 21.45 13.84
C THR A 22 -49.48 20.64 13.08
N VAL A 23 -49.74 19.43 13.55
CA VAL A 23 -50.74 18.50 13.01
C VAL A 23 -51.73 18.17 14.13
N ASN A 24 -53.02 18.29 13.85
CA ASN A 24 -54.07 17.96 14.82
C ASN A 24 -54.85 16.71 14.38
N ASP A 25 -55.31 15.94 15.35
CA ASP A 25 -56.26 14.85 15.14
C ASP A 25 -57.65 15.37 14.70
N ALA A 26 -58.56 14.44 14.35
CA ALA A 26 -59.92 14.78 13.94
C ALA A 26 -60.79 15.42 15.05
N ASN A 27 -60.31 15.42 16.30
CA ASN A 27 -60.94 16.03 17.46
C ASN A 27 -60.35 17.41 17.81
N GLY A 28 -59.24 17.80 17.17
CA GLY A 28 -58.57 19.08 17.34
C GLY A 28 -57.40 19.08 18.34
N ASN A 29 -56.93 17.92 18.79
CA ASN A 29 -55.76 17.80 19.66
C ASN A 29 -54.47 17.74 18.84
N GLU A 30 -53.41 18.41 19.30
CA GLU A 30 -52.11 18.44 18.61
C GLU A 30 -51.33 17.13 18.80
N ILE A 31 -50.86 16.54 17.70
CA ILE A 31 -50.08 15.30 17.66
C ILE A 31 -48.59 15.65 17.69
N THR A 32 -47.85 15.12 18.67
CA THR A 32 -46.39 15.29 18.76
C THR A 32 -45.69 14.24 17.89
N PRO A 33 -44.88 14.62 16.89
CA PRO A 33 -44.16 13.67 16.06
C PRO A 33 -42.91 13.10 16.74
N VAL A 34 -42.49 11.91 16.31
CA VAL A 34 -41.16 11.35 16.59
C VAL A 34 -40.24 11.65 15.42
N MET A 35 -39.05 12.19 15.70
CA MET A 35 -38.06 12.57 14.68
C MET A 35 -36.94 11.53 14.57
N THR A 36 -36.59 11.17 13.33
CA THR A 36 -35.35 10.48 12.97
C THR A 36 -34.61 11.28 11.89
N GLN A 37 -33.31 11.05 11.73
CA GLN A 37 -32.48 11.68 10.72
C GLN A 37 -31.61 10.65 9.99
N SER A 38 -31.26 10.92 8.73
CA SER A 38 -30.24 10.14 8.02
C SER A 38 -28.86 10.29 8.67
N THR A 39 -27.97 9.34 8.43
CA THR A 39 -26.56 9.44 8.83
C THR A 39 -25.88 10.63 8.17
N ASP A 40 -24.98 11.30 8.89
CA ASP A 40 -24.20 12.39 8.32
C ASP A 40 -23.33 11.89 7.14
N LEU A 41 -23.35 12.65 6.05
CA LEU A 41 -22.64 12.36 4.82
C LEU A 41 -21.20 12.88 4.92
N ALA A 42 -20.27 12.17 4.28
CA ALA A 42 -18.85 12.55 4.25
C ALA A 42 -18.53 13.72 3.31
N CYS A 43 -19.46 14.12 2.42
CA CYS A 43 -19.31 15.28 1.56
C CYS A 43 -20.66 15.82 1.09
N GLU A 44 -21.18 15.32 -0.05
CA GLU A 44 -22.43 15.75 -0.67
C GLU A 44 -23.57 14.74 -0.48
N GLY A 45 -24.79 15.21 -0.71
CA GLY A 45 -26.01 14.39 -0.79
C GLY A 45 -27.12 14.87 0.14
N ASN A 46 -28.13 14.00 0.32
CA ASN A 46 -29.35 14.36 1.02
C ASN A 46 -29.28 14.03 2.52
N LYS A 47 -29.35 15.06 3.37
CA LYS A 47 -29.58 14.91 4.81
C LYS A 47 -31.07 15.11 5.10
N THR A 48 -31.77 14.00 5.35
CA THR A 48 -33.23 13.99 5.53
C THR A 48 -33.59 13.85 7.01
N PHE A 49 -34.49 14.72 7.47
CA PHE A 49 -35.18 14.63 8.76
C PHE A 49 -36.60 14.10 8.51
N THR A 50 -36.93 12.97 9.12
CA THR A 50 -38.22 12.28 8.98
C THR A 50 -39.00 12.41 10.28
N PHE A 51 -40.20 12.99 10.21
CA PHE A 51 -41.10 13.20 11.34
C PHE A 51 -42.34 12.32 11.21
N THR A 52 -42.48 11.34 12.09
CA THR A 52 -43.61 10.40 12.09
C THR A 52 -44.66 10.83 13.11
N TYR A 53 -45.88 11.08 12.62
CA TYR A 53 -47.04 11.45 13.44
C TYR A 53 -47.94 10.23 13.60
N THR A 54 -48.25 9.87 14.84
CA THR A 54 -49.11 8.72 15.16
C THR A 54 -50.32 9.18 15.97
N ASP A 55 -51.53 8.86 15.52
CA ASP A 55 -52.75 9.15 16.28
C ASP A 55 -53.04 8.08 17.36
N CYS A 56 -54.02 8.33 18.22
CA CYS A 56 -54.40 7.40 19.29
C CYS A 56 -55.09 6.10 18.81
N ALA A 57 -55.36 5.97 17.51
CA ALA A 57 -55.85 4.75 16.88
C ALA A 57 -54.74 3.96 16.16
N GLY A 58 -53.49 4.43 16.23
CA GLY A 58 -52.31 3.80 15.62
C GLY A 58 -52.12 4.11 14.14
N ASN A 59 -52.86 5.08 13.58
CA ASN A 59 -52.62 5.52 12.20
C ASN A 59 -51.37 6.40 12.17
N THR A 60 -50.45 6.08 11.26
CA THR A 60 -49.23 6.85 11.04
C THR A 60 -49.28 7.62 9.72
N ASP A 61 -48.77 8.85 9.73
CA ASP A 61 -48.44 9.62 8.54
C ASP A 61 -47.09 10.31 8.75
N ILE A 62 -46.38 10.60 7.67
CA ILE A 62 -44.98 11.05 7.70
C ILE A 62 -44.86 12.40 7.01
N TRP A 63 -44.04 13.27 7.57
CA TRP A 63 -43.54 14.47 6.90
C TRP A 63 -42.02 14.44 6.91
N GLU A 64 -41.41 14.66 5.74
CA GLU A 64 -39.95 14.68 5.59
C GLU A 64 -39.48 16.06 5.17
N TYR A 65 -38.34 16.46 5.71
CA TYR A 65 -37.61 17.64 5.30
C TYR A 65 -36.20 17.24 4.87
N THR A 66 -35.85 17.47 3.61
CA THR A 66 -34.54 17.10 3.06
C THR A 66 -33.67 18.34 2.82
N TYR A 67 -32.47 18.34 3.39
CA TYR A 67 -31.41 19.24 2.98
C TYR A 67 -30.59 18.56 1.87
N GLU A 68 -30.56 19.16 0.68
CA GLU A 68 -29.64 18.78 -0.39
C GLU A 68 -28.32 19.52 -0.17
N ILE A 69 -27.28 18.79 0.23
CA ILE A 69 -25.94 19.32 0.50
C ILE A 69 -25.12 19.20 -0.78
N ASN A 70 -24.69 20.33 -1.33
CA ASN A 70 -24.01 20.44 -2.62
C ASN A 70 -22.93 21.52 -2.51
N LEU A 71 -21.67 21.16 -2.65
CA LEU A 71 -20.53 22.06 -2.47
C LEU A 71 -20.20 22.68 -3.84
N THR A 72 -20.78 23.85 -4.12
CA THR A 72 -20.63 24.50 -5.43
C THR A 72 -19.49 25.53 -5.50
N GLU A 73 -18.93 25.93 -4.36
CA GLU A 73 -17.82 26.87 -4.28
C GLU A 73 -16.45 26.19 -4.32
N LEU A 74 -15.50 26.81 -5.05
CA LEU A 74 -14.13 26.33 -5.19
C LEU A 74 -13.29 26.64 -3.94
N PRO A 75 -12.35 25.76 -3.53
CA PRO A 75 -11.43 26.02 -2.41
C PRO A 75 -10.66 27.33 -2.56
N VAL A 76 -10.76 28.24 -1.58
CA VAL A 76 -10.17 29.58 -1.68
C VAL A 76 -8.66 29.53 -1.41
N VAL A 77 -7.89 29.32 -2.49
CA VAL A 77 -6.43 29.39 -2.47
C VAL A 77 -5.93 30.86 -2.43
N PRO A 78 -4.77 31.15 -1.80
CA PRO A 78 -4.15 32.47 -1.91
C PRO A 78 -3.68 32.76 -3.35
N THR A 79 -3.41 34.03 -3.66
CA THR A 79 -2.82 34.41 -4.94
C THR A 79 -1.44 33.78 -5.13
N ASN A 80 -1.20 33.21 -6.31
CA ASN A 80 0.10 32.67 -6.73
C ASN A 80 1.26 33.61 -6.35
N ALA A 81 2.35 33.01 -5.87
CA ALA A 81 3.52 33.73 -5.40
C ALA A 81 4.78 33.28 -6.17
N GLY A 82 5.87 33.99 -5.93
CA GLY A 82 7.16 33.62 -6.49
C GLY A 82 8.31 34.44 -5.92
N SER A 83 9.52 34.01 -6.24
CA SER A 83 10.76 34.71 -5.88
C SER A 83 11.84 34.47 -6.94
N THR A 84 12.78 35.40 -7.05
CA THR A 84 13.95 35.26 -7.93
C THR A 84 15.11 34.69 -7.12
N VAL A 85 15.76 33.64 -7.62
CA VAL A 85 16.95 33.03 -7.01
C VAL A 85 18.06 32.92 -8.05
N SER A 86 19.31 33.01 -7.60
CA SER A 86 20.48 32.99 -8.50
C SER A 86 20.90 31.59 -8.93
N CYS A 87 20.45 30.55 -8.23
CA CYS A 87 20.84 29.16 -8.47
C CYS A 87 19.66 28.21 -8.27
N LEU A 88 19.59 27.16 -9.10
CA LEU A 88 18.55 26.13 -9.01
C LEU A 88 18.55 25.38 -7.66
N THR A 89 19.71 25.27 -7.01
CA THR A 89 19.86 24.67 -5.67
C THR A 89 19.08 25.40 -4.57
N ASP A 90 18.78 26.68 -4.78
CA ASP A 90 18.07 27.52 -3.81
C ASP A 90 16.55 27.47 -4.00
N ALA A 91 16.07 26.92 -5.14
CA ALA A 91 14.66 26.75 -5.48
C ALA A 91 14.06 25.50 -4.81
N ILE A 92 14.18 25.39 -3.49
CA ILE A 92 13.65 24.27 -2.70
C ILE A 92 12.11 24.26 -2.66
N LEU A 93 11.50 23.10 -2.42
CA LEU A 93 10.05 22.96 -2.26
C LEU A 93 9.52 23.91 -1.15
N PRO A 94 8.61 24.85 -1.45
CA PRO A 94 8.09 25.77 -0.45
C PRO A 94 6.97 25.12 0.37
N ASP A 95 6.77 25.61 1.60
CA ASP A 95 5.67 25.16 2.47
C ASP A 95 4.30 25.39 1.81
N ALA A 96 3.45 24.37 1.84
CA ALA A 96 2.10 24.44 1.28
C ALA A 96 1.23 25.43 2.08
N PRO A 97 0.52 26.37 1.43
CA PRO A 97 -0.49 27.20 2.10
C PRO A 97 -1.56 26.37 2.81
N VAL A 98 -1.99 26.85 3.98
CA VAL A 98 -3.16 26.28 4.67
C VAL A 98 -4.42 26.77 3.97
N VAL A 99 -5.14 25.84 3.34
CA VAL A 99 -6.41 26.08 2.64
C VAL A 99 -7.48 25.23 3.29
N SER A 100 -8.69 25.77 3.43
CA SER A 100 -9.87 25.04 3.87
C SER A 100 -10.99 25.12 2.83
N ASP A 101 -11.90 24.15 2.87
CA ASP A 101 -13.18 24.26 2.14
C ASP A 101 -14.07 25.36 2.75
N THR A 102 -15.19 25.66 2.08
CA THR A 102 -16.20 26.63 2.53
C THR A 102 -16.82 26.27 3.89
N CYS A 103 -16.74 25.00 4.29
CA CYS A 103 -17.22 24.49 5.58
C CYS A 103 -16.16 24.55 6.70
N GLY A 104 -14.93 24.97 6.39
CA GLY A 104 -13.82 25.13 7.34
C GLY A 104 -12.94 23.89 7.56
N ASN A 105 -13.12 22.81 6.79
CA ASN A 105 -12.24 21.64 6.88
C ASN A 105 -10.93 21.89 6.11
N ALA A 106 -9.79 21.50 6.69
CA ALA A 106 -8.48 21.68 6.05
C ALA A 106 -8.27 20.71 4.87
N ILE A 107 -7.85 21.24 3.72
CA ILE A 107 -7.56 20.46 2.51
C ILE A 107 -6.05 20.23 2.39
N ILE A 108 -5.65 18.98 2.18
CA ILE A 108 -4.25 18.61 1.91
C ILE A 108 -4.05 18.60 0.38
N PRO A 109 -3.14 19.43 -0.19
CA PRO A 109 -2.93 19.48 -1.63
C PRO A 109 -2.13 18.28 -2.14
N THR A 110 -2.33 17.95 -3.41
CA THR A 110 -1.34 17.19 -4.17
C THR A 110 -0.31 18.15 -4.78
N VAL A 111 0.96 17.75 -4.81
CA VAL A 111 2.06 18.60 -5.27
C VAL A 111 2.69 18.01 -6.52
N SER A 112 2.86 18.85 -7.54
CA SER A 112 3.61 18.53 -8.75
C SER A 112 4.62 19.64 -9.07
N GLN A 113 5.63 19.31 -9.86
CA GLN A 113 6.66 20.25 -10.30
C GLN A 113 6.94 20.09 -11.79
N ASN A 114 7.37 21.17 -12.46
CA ASN A 114 7.89 21.06 -13.81
C ASN A 114 9.30 20.43 -13.84
N GLN A 115 9.75 20.03 -15.04
CA GLN A 115 11.16 19.73 -15.28
C GLN A 115 12.01 20.95 -14.93
N ASP A 116 13.21 20.68 -14.39
CA ASP A 116 14.17 21.72 -14.07
C ASP A 116 14.59 22.48 -15.33
N PRO A 117 14.66 23.82 -15.30
CA PRO A 117 15.26 24.59 -16.38
C PRO A 117 16.75 24.26 -16.49
N ASN A 118 17.24 24.08 -17.72
CA ASN A 118 18.67 23.75 -17.97
C ASN A 118 19.64 24.88 -17.55
N CYS A 119 19.12 26.09 -17.30
CA CYS A 119 19.89 27.22 -16.76
C CYS A 119 18.95 28.27 -16.15
N GLU A 120 18.58 29.29 -16.92
CA GLU A 120 17.55 30.27 -16.56
C GLU A 120 16.15 29.75 -16.90
N GLY A 121 15.17 30.24 -16.16
CA GLY A 121 13.77 29.93 -16.36
C GLY A 121 13.03 29.66 -15.05
N ASP A 122 11.75 29.33 -15.17
CA ASP A 122 10.88 29.12 -14.03
C ASP A 122 10.94 27.67 -13.52
N LYS A 123 11.31 27.49 -12.26
CA LYS A 123 11.03 26.28 -11.49
C LYS A 123 9.69 26.47 -10.78
N ILE A 124 8.70 25.67 -11.19
CA ILE A 124 7.28 25.86 -10.83
C ILE A 124 6.85 24.70 -9.95
N TYR A 125 6.37 25.03 -8.75
CA TYR A 125 5.67 24.11 -7.85
C TYR A 125 4.17 24.40 -7.90
N THR A 126 3.40 23.37 -8.27
CA THR A 126 1.95 23.44 -8.45
C THR A 126 1.27 22.61 -7.36
N PHE A 127 0.48 23.28 -6.53
CA PHE A 127 -0.29 22.70 -5.43
C PHE A 127 -1.77 22.67 -5.84
N THR A 128 -2.31 21.47 -6.06
CA THR A 128 -3.72 21.26 -6.40
C THR A 128 -4.49 20.87 -5.15
N TYR A 129 -5.39 21.74 -4.72
CA TYR A 129 -6.32 21.54 -3.61
C TYR A 129 -7.65 21.07 -4.19
N THR A 130 -7.97 19.80 -3.96
CA THR A 130 -9.24 19.16 -4.36
C THR A 130 -10.07 18.96 -3.11
N ASP A 131 -11.29 19.50 -3.07
CA ASP A 131 -12.22 19.22 -1.97
C ASP A 131 -12.84 17.80 -2.10
N CYS A 132 -13.72 17.46 -1.17
CA CYS A 132 -14.37 16.15 -1.17
C CYS A 132 -15.40 15.94 -2.30
N ALA A 133 -15.86 17.02 -2.94
CA ALA A 133 -16.82 17.01 -4.06
C ALA A 133 -16.10 16.93 -5.43
N GLY A 134 -14.77 17.14 -5.43
CA GLY A 134 -13.93 17.12 -6.63
C GLY A 134 -13.72 18.50 -7.24
N ASN A 135 -14.06 19.59 -6.55
CA ASN A 135 -13.75 20.95 -7.00
C ASN A 135 -12.27 21.23 -6.76
N GLU A 136 -11.56 21.66 -7.80
CA GLU A 136 -10.11 21.88 -7.76
C GLU A 136 -9.77 23.38 -7.79
N SER A 137 -8.87 23.79 -6.90
CA SER A 137 -8.19 25.08 -7.00
C SER A 137 -6.69 24.93 -6.89
N VAL A 138 -5.98 25.70 -7.72
CA VAL A 138 -4.55 25.53 -7.94
C VAL A 138 -3.81 26.76 -7.44
N TYR A 139 -2.90 26.54 -6.49
CA TYR A 139 -1.89 27.52 -6.10
C TYR A 139 -0.57 27.19 -6.78
N VAL A 140 0.07 28.20 -7.35
CA VAL A 140 1.37 28.07 -8.01
C VAL A 140 2.40 28.91 -7.26
N TYR A 141 3.54 28.30 -6.94
CA TYR A 141 4.73 29.01 -6.51
C TYR A 141 5.81 28.90 -7.59
N THR A 142 6.26 30.04 -8.12
CA THR A 142 7.30 30.10 -9.15
C THR A 142 8.60 30.66 -8.58
N TYR A 143 9.67 29.86 -8.62
CA TYR A 143 11.02 30.38 -8.55
C TYR A 143 11.48 30.74 -9.96
N THR A 144 11.81 32.00 -10.22
CA THR A 144 12.46 32.40 -11.46
C THR A 144 13.97 32.35 -11.23
N ILE A 145 14.66 31.45 -11.92
CA ILE A 145 16.12 31.37 -11.90
C ILE A 145 16.64 32.39 -12.91
N GLU A 146 17.36 33.41 -12.42
CA GLU A 146 18.10 34.39 -13.22
C GLU A 146 19.56 34.39 -12.74
N ILE A 147 20.51 34.34 -13.68
CA ILE A 147 21.96 34.37 -13.37
C ILE A 147 22.51 35.71 -13.86
N PRO A 148 22.43 36.80 -13.07
CA PRO A 148 22.73 38.16 -13.55
C PRO A 148 24.23 38.50 -13.59
N THR A 149 25.12 37.57 -13.19
CA THR A 149 26.56 37.81 -13.00
C THR A 149 27.39 36.87 -13.84
N ALA A 150 28.24 37.46 -14.71
CA ALA A 150 29.20 36.71 -15.51
C ALA A 150 30.25 35.97 -14.64
N PRO A 151 30.84 34.87 -15.14
CA PRO A 151 31.85 34.09 -14.43
C PRO A 151 33.05 34.93 -13.98
N VAL A 152 33.61 34.65 -12.80
CA VAL A 152 34.81 35.35 -12.33
C VAL A 152 36.05 34.68 -12.91
N VAL A 153 36.66 35.30 -13.92
CA VAL A 153 37.89 34.83 -14.57
C VAL A 153 39.15 35.52 -14.01
N PRO A 154 40.34 34.92 -14.15
CA PRO A 154 41.61 35.58 -13.82
C PRO A 154 41.84 36.87 -14.62
N GLU A 155 42.67 37.78 -14.09
CA GLU A 155 43.14 38.95 -14.85
C GLU A 155 43.99 38.53 -16.04
N ASN A 156 43.80 39.19 -17.20
CA ASN A 156 44.58 38.94 -18.42
C ASN A 156 46.09 39.02 -18.17
N ALA A 157 46.82 38.03 -18.68
CA ALA A 157 48.24 37.87 -18.44
C ALA A 157 49.04 37.91 -19.76
N SER A 158 50.34 38.18 -19.66
CA SER A 158 51.24 38.17 -20.81
C SER A 158 52.67 37.80 -20.44
N SER A 159 53.41 37.32 -21.43
CA SER A 159 54.84 37.00 -21.33
C SER A 159 55.54 37.19 -22.68
N THR A 160 56.84 37.48 -22.65
CA THR A 160 57.66 37.59 -23.87
C THR A 160 58.47 36.30 -24.08
N VAL A 161 58.53 35.81 -25.32
CA VAL A 161 59.33 34.65 -25.73
C VAL A 161 60.04 34.94 -27.06
N GLU A 162 61.27 34.43 -27.25
CA GLU A 162 62.04 34.72 -28.48
C GLU A 162 61.59 33.90 -29.70
N CYS A 163 60.86 32.79 -29.52
CA CYS A 163 60.43 31.92 -30.63
C CYS A 163 58.98 31.47 -30.47
N LEU A 164 58.23 31.46 -31.58
CA LEU A 164 56.82 31.05 -31.64
C LEU A 164 56.58 29.64 -31.08
N ALA A 165 57.53 28.71 -31.27
CA ALA A 165 57.45 27.35 -30.73
C ALA A 165 57.35 27.27 -29.19
N ASN A 166 57.75 28.33 -28.48
CA ASN A 166 57.66 28.43 -27.02
C ASN A 166 56.33 29.06 -26.54
N ALA A 167 55.51 29.61 -27.44
CA ALA A 167 54.20 30.18 -27.14
C ALA A 167 53.11 29.09 -27.14
N THR A 168 53.20 28.13 -26.22
CA THR A 168 52.23 27.03 -26.08
C THR A 168 50.99 27.47 -25.31
N ILE A 169 49.91 26.68 -25.36
CA ILE A 169 48.69 26.93 -24.57
C ILE A 169 49.04 26.89 -23.07
N PRO A 170 48.78 27.95 -22.29
CA PRO A 170 49.14 28.00 -20.88
C PRO A 170 48.21 27.12 -20.03
N GLU A 171 48.76 26.54 -18.95
CA GLU A 171 47.96 25.86 -17.91
C GLU A 171 47.07 26.89 -17.18
N ILE A 172 45.78 26.60 -17.09
CA ILE A 172 44.76 27.47 -16.48
C ILE A 172 44.09 26.78 -15.28
N SER A 173 43.71 27.56 -14.27
CA SER A 173 42.92 27.10 -13.12
C SER A 173 41.45 26.91 -13.49
N GLU A 174 40.75 26.03 -12.76
CA GLU A 174 39.30 25.85 -12.90
C GLU A 174 38.54 27.15 -12.61
N VAL A 175 37.63 27.53 -13.52
CA VAL A 175 36.71 28.66 -13.38
C VAL A 175 35.32 28.12 -13.05
N PHE A 176 34.68 28.72 -12.06
CA PHE A 176 33.34 28.34 -11.60
C PHE A 176 32.31 29.40 -11.99
N ASP A 177 31.09 28.97 -12.26
CA ASP A 177 29.93 29.87 -12.34
C ASP A 177 29.49 30.35 -10.94
N SER A 178 28.49 31.23 -10.91
CA SER A 178 27.92 31.78 -9.66
C SER A 178 27.32 30.73 -8.73
N CYS A 179 27.09 29.50 -9.22
CA CYS A 179 26.48 28.38 -8.53
C CYS A 179 27.47 27.25 -8.18
N GLY A 180 28.76 27.44 -8.50
CA GLY A 180 29.82 26.49 -8.20
C GLY A 180 30.01 25.37 -9.23
N ASN A 181 29.43 25.47 -10.44
CA ASN A 181 29.70 24.51 -11.52
C ASN A 181 30.97 24.91 -12.29
N VAL A 182 31.78 23.92 -12.69
CA VAL A 182 32.99 24.15 -13.50
C VAL A 182 32.61 24.53 -14.94
N ILE A 183 33.15 25.64 -15.45
CA ILE A 183 32.96 26.10 -16.83
C ILE A 183 34.17 25.74 -17.69
N THR A 184 33.96 24.95 -18.74
CA THR A 184 34.97 24.70 -19.77
C THR A 184 35.00 25.87 -20.78
N PRO A 185 36.13 26.57 -20.96
CA PRO A 185 36.21 27.68 -21.91
C PRO A 185 36.26 27.19 -23.36
N VAL A 186 35.70 27.98 -24.27
CA VAL A 186 36.03 27.88 -25.70
C VAL A 186 37.37 28.60 -25.90
N ILE A 187 38.39 27.86 -26.30
CA ILE A 187 39.72 28.39 -26.60
C ILE A 187 39.77 28.76 -28.09
N THR A 188 40.12 30.02 -28.37
CA THR A 188 40.51 30.46 -29.71
C THR A 188 41.91 31.08 -29.64
N GLU A 189 42.68 30.91 -30.71
CA GLU A 189 44.00 31.52 -30.85
C GLU A 189 44.01 32.54 -31.98
N SER A 190 44.84 33.57 -31.86
CA SER A 190 45.15 34.42 -33.00
C SER A 190 45.87 33.62 -34.08
N PRO A 191 45.81 34.07 -35.35
CA PRO A 191 46.76 33.64 -36.36
C PRO A 191 48.20 33.76 -35.84
N ASP A 192 49.06 32.87 -36.30
CA ASP A 192 50.49 32.96 -36.02
C ASP A 192 51.06 34.25 -36.62
N PRO A 193 51.91 35.00 -35.89
CA PRO A 193 52.66 36.09 -36.46
C PRO A 193 53.70 35.52 -37.45
N ASP A 194 53.84 36.16 -38.62
CA ASP A 194 54.82 35.74 -39.65
C ASP A 194 56.28 35.82 -39.14
N CYS A 195 56.54 36.61 -38.09
CA CYS A 195 57.80 36.61 -37.35
C CYS A 195 57.62 37.18 -35.94
N GLU A 196 57.60 38.51 -35.80
CA GLU A 196 57.31 39.21 -34.55
C GLU A 196 55.82 39.53 -34.43
N GLY A 197 55.33 39.60 -33.19
CA GLY A 197 53.96 40.01 -32.93
C GLY A 197 53.38 39.35 -31.69
N GLN A 198 52.05 39.29 -31.65
CA GLN A 198 51.33 38.72 -30.52
C GLN A 198 50.62 37.43 -30.93
N LYS A 199 50.97 36.33 -30.26
CA LYS A 199 50.16 35.10 -30.23
C LYS A 199 49.24 35.19 -29.01
N VAL A 200 47.94 35.38 -29.26
CA VAL A 200 46.94 35.59 -28.20
C VAL A 200 46.07 34.34 -28.08
N TYR A 201 46.09 33.71 -26.91
CA TYR A 201 45.13 32.70 -26.52
C TYR A 201 43.95 33.37 -25.81
N THR A 202 42.76 33.26 -26.39
CA THR A 202 41.51 33.83 -25.89
C THR A 202 40.63 32.71 -25.34
N PHE A 203 40.42 32.72 -24.04
CA PHE A 203 39.59 31.78 -23.30
C PHE A 203 38.23 32.43 -23.05
N THR A 204 37.22 31.98 -23.77
CA THR A 204 35.84 32.49 -23.65
C THR A 204 35.06 31.57 -22.72
N TYR A 205 34.80 32.03 -21.50
CA TYR A 205 33.95 31.35 -20.52
C TYR A 205 32.53 31.89 -20.67
N THR A 206 31.66 31.06 -21.24
CA THR A 206 30.23 31.35 -21.36
C THR A 206 29.52 30.48 -20.33
N ASP A 207 28.83 31.09 -19.38
CA ASP A 207 27.92 30.33 -18.51
C ASP A 207 26.67 29.88 -19.28
N CYS A 208 25.82 29.09 -18.63
CA CYS A 208 24.63 28.57 -19.27
C CYS A 208 23.58 29.66 -19.61
N ALA A 209 23.69 30.86 -19.02
CA ALA A 209 22.82 32.02 -19.24
C ALA A 209 23.34 32.91 -20.39
N ASN A 210 24.46 32.55 -21.00
CA ASN A 210 25.20 33.32 -22.00
C ASN A 210 25.86 34.59 -21.47
N ASN A 211 26.10 34.70 -20.15
CA ASN A 211 27.04 35.69 -19.67
C ASN A 211 28.46 35.25 -20.05
N ILE A 212 29.21 36.17 -20.66
CA ILE A 212 30.53 35.88 -21.20
C ILE A 212 31.58 36.63 -20.38
N SER A 213 32.53 35.86 -19.86
CA SER A 213 33.79 36.38 -19.32
C SER A 213 34.94 35.90 -20.18
N VAL A 214 35.84 36.82 -20.53
CA VAL A 214 36.97 36.55 -21.42
C VAL A 214 38.27 36.76 -20.65
N PHE A 215 39.10 35.72 -20.63
CA PHE A 215 40.48 35.80 -20.20
C PHE A 215 41.38 35.67 -21.44
N THR A 216 42.35 36.55 -21.59
CA THR A 216 43.35 36.48 -22.67
C THR A 216 44.74 36.28 -22.09
N TYR A 217 45.47 35.32 -22.62
CA TYR A 217 46.91 35.19 -22.40
C TYR A 217 47.65 35.60 -23.68
N THR A 218 48.49 36.63 -23.60
CA THR A 218 49.22 37.16 -24.74
C THR A 218 50.71 36.82 -24.65
N TYR A 219 51.20 35.97 -25.55
CA TYR A 219 52.62 35.86 -25.82
C TYR A 219 53.03 36.97 -26.78
N THR A 220 54.02 37.77 -26.41
CA THR A 220 54.73 38.65 -27.34
C THR A 220 55.95 37.89 -27.86
N ILE A 221 55.99 37.63 -29.17
CA ILE A 221 57.15 37.10 -29.88
C ILE A 221 58.00 38.31 -30.28
N ASP A 222 59.22 38.35 -29.76
CA ASP A 222 60.16 39.48 -29.79
C ASP A 222 61.56 38.92 -30.07
N VAL A 223 62.05 39.05 -31.31
CA VAL A 223 63.26 38.37 -31.79
C VAL A 223 64.41 39.37 -31.70
N ILE A 224 65.01 39.48 -30.51
CA ILE A 224 65.98 40.54 -30.21
C ILE A 224 67.44 40.23 -30.57
N ASN A 225 67.72 38.99 -31.02
CA ASN A 225 69.08 38.49 -31.25
C ASN A 225 69.33 38.29 -32.75
N ALA A 226 70.28 39.05 -33.32
CA ALA A 226 70.66 38.90 -34.72
C ALA A 226 71.28 37.51 -35.04
N PRO A 227 71.08 36.99 -36.27
CA PRO A 227 71.65 35.71 -36.68
C PRO A 227 73.19 35.71 -36.66
N VAL A 228 73.81 34.59 -36.31
CA VAL A 228 75.27 34.53 -36.08
C VAL A 228 76.01 34.18 -37.38
N VAL A 229 76.87 35.08 -37.86
CA VAL A 229 77.66 34.92 -39.10
C VAL A 229 79.17 34.83 -38.80
N PRO A 230 79.97 34.19 -39.69
CA PRO A 230 81.43 34.16 -39.56
C PRO A 230 82.09 35.54 -39.82
N ASP A 231 83.34 35.69 -39.36
CA ASP A 231 84.16 36.90 -39.56
C ASP A 231 84.45 37.16 -41.06
N SER A 232 84.50 38.44 -41.44
CA SER A 232 84.76 38.89 -42.83
C SER A 232 86.23 38.75 -43.27
N ASP A 233 86.47 38.53 -44.56
CA ASP A 233 87.77 38.11 -45.11
C ASP A 233 88.15 38.82 -46.45
N GLY A 234 89.31 38.52 -47.05
CA GLY A 234 89.71 39.12 -48.34
C GLY A 234 91.08 38.70 -48.90
N SER A 235 91.38 39.14 -50.13
CA SER A 235 92.62 38.81 -50.86
C SER A 235 93.07 39.92 -51.83
N ILE A 236 94.27 39.78 -52.41
CA ILE A 236 94.86 40.74 -53.37
C ILE A 236 95.01 40.04 -54.72
N VAL A 237 94.61 40.70 -55.82
CA VAL A 237 94.66 40.16 -57.19
C VAL A 237 95.14 41.24 -58.17
N GLU A 238 95.97 40.90 -59.15
CA GLU A 238 96.53 41.90 -60.09
C GLU A 238 95.54 42.29 -61.20
N CYS A 239 94.53 41.45 -61.44
CA CYS A 239 93.52 41.61 -62.49
C CYS A 239 92.09 41.58 -61.93
N ILE A 240 91.19 42.38 -62.52
CA ILE A 240 89.80 42.51 -62.04
C ILE A 240 88.91 41.31 -62.38
N GLU A 241 89.32 40.44 -63.31
CA GLU A 241 88.54 39.28 -63.74
C GLU A 241 88.62 38.11 -62.74
N ASP A 242 89.68 38.03 -61.94
CA ASP A 242 89.90 36.98 -60.92
C ASP A 242 89.08 37.21 -59.63
N ALA A 243 88.59 38.44 -59.42
CA ALA A 243 87.74 38.84 -58.29
C ALA A 243 86.28 38.35 -58.45
N THR A 244 86.09 37.02 -58.49
CA THR A 244 84.79 36.36 -58.65
C THR A 244 84.03 36.19 -57.33
N GLN A 245 82.71 35.95 -57.39
CA GLN A 245 81.87 35.87 -56.19
C GLN A 245 82.21 34.61 -55.34
N PRO A 246 82.54 34.75 -54.05
CA PRO A 246 82.84 33.62 -53.18
C PRO A 246 81.58 32.84 -52.76
N SER A 247 81.78 31.64 -52.22
CA SER A 247 80.72 30.74 -51.73
C SER A 247 79.96 31.34 -50.54
N ILE A 248 78.65 31.14 -50.51
CA ILE A 248 77.77 31.61 -49.43
C ILE A 248 77.93 30.68 -48.21
N PRO A 249 78.12 31.22 -46.98
CA PRO A 249 78.11 30.41 -45.76
C PRO A 249 76.69 30.07 -45.30
N ASP A 250 76.51 28.87 -44.71
CA ASP A 250 75.25 28.42 -44.12
C ASP A 250 75.01 29.11 -42.75
N VAL A 251 73.82 29.70 -42.55
CA VAL A 251 73.46 30.49 -41.36
C VAL A 251 72.00 30.23 -40.99
N THR A 252 71.72 30.00 -39.70
CA THR A 252 70.36 29.84 -39.16
C THR A 252 69.97 30.99 -38.22
N ASP A 253 68.67 31.24 -38.08
CA ASP A 253 68.11 32.14 -37.05
C ASP A 253 68.18 31.52 -35.63
N PRO A 254 67.91 32.29 -34.56
CA PRO A 254 67.90 31.77 -33.18
C PRO A 254 66.83 30.70 -32.89
N CYS A 255 65.83 30.55 -33.78
CA CYS A 255 64.75 29.56 -33.67
C CYS A 255 65.02 28.30 -34.50
N GLY A 256 66.13 28.24 -35.25
CA GLY A 256 66.60 27.08 -36.00
C GLY A 256 66.22 27.05 -37.49
N ASN A 257 65.75 28.15 -38.08
CA ASN A 257 65.41 28.23 -39.51
C ASN A 257 66.60 28.72 -40.35
N ASP A 258 66.80 28.15 -41.56
CA ASP A 258 67.86 28.57 -42.48
C ASP A 258 67.59 29.97 -43.09
N ILE A 259 68.60 30.85 -43.08
CA ILE A 259 68.53 32.21 -43.66
C ILE A 259 69.30 32.28 -44.98
N THR A 260 68.68 32.83 -46.02
CA THR A 260 69.36 33.11 -47.31
C THR A 260 69.72 34.60 -47.42
N PRO A 261 70.97 34.96 -47.76
CA PRO A 261 71.41 36.35 -47.74
C PRO A 261 71.12 37.09 -49.05
N VAL A 262 71.03 38.43 -48.93
CA VAL A 262 71.08 39.34 -50.08
C VAL A 262 72.53 39.68 -50.41
N ILE A 263 72.93 39.53 -51.67
CA ILE A 263 74.32 39.72 -52.13
C ILE A 263 74.43 40.99 -52.96
N THR A 264 75.41 41.84 -52.64
CA THR A 264 75.74 43.06 -53.40
C THR A 264 77.24 43.13 -53.69
N GLN A 265 77.62 43.85 -54.76
CA GLN A 265 79.02 44.03 -55.15
C GLN A 265 79.34 45.48 -55.55
N SER A 266 80.58 45.91 -55.32
CA SER A 266 81.05 47.24 -55.73
C SER A 266 81.28 47.35 -57.26
N PRO A 267 81.36 48.58 -57.82
CA PRO A 267 81.83 48.80 -59.19
C PRO A 267 83.30 48.36 -59.36
N ASN A 268 83.70 48.12 -60.62
CA ASN A 268 85.09 47.79 -60.96
C ASN A 268 85.95 49.07 -61.05
N PRO A 269 87.23 49.05 -60.61
CA PRO A 269 88.16 50.18 -60.78
C PRO A 269 88.78 50.24 -62.19
N ASP A 270 89.10 51.45 -62.67
CA ASP A 270 89.61 51.68 -64.03
C ASP A 270 91.10 51.30 -64.25
N CYS A 271 91.89 51.13 -63.16
CA CYS A 271 93.29 50.68 -63.26
C CYS A 271 93.76 49.97 -61.99
N GLU A 272 93.66 50.62 -60.82
CA GLU A 272 93.96 50.06 -59.49
C GLU A 272 92.84 50.45 -58.51
N GLY A 273 92.56 49.62 -57.50
CA GLY A 273 91.50 49.85 -56.50
C GLY A 273 90.84 48.57 -55.99
N ASP A 274 89.84 48.68 -55.11
CA ASP A 274 89.18 47.53 -54.47
C ASP A 274 87.86 47.09 -55.14
N LYS A 275 87.57 45.79 -55.05
CA LYS A 275 86.35 45.12 -55.49
C LYS A 275 85.76 44.31 -54.32
N VAL A 276 84.59 44.69 -53.83
CA VAL A 276 83.99 44.15 -52.59
C VAL A 276 82.70 43.38 -52.90
N TYR A 277 82.50 42.23 -52.23
CA TYR A 277 81.26 41.48 -52.14
C TYR A 277 80.71 41.54 -50.71
N THR A 278 79.43 41.88 -50.56
CA THR A 278 78.75 42.00 -49.26
C THR A 278 77.51 41.11 -49.23
N PHE A 279 77.43 40.24 -48.23
CA PHE A 279 76.36 39.30 -47.97
C PHE A 279 75.63 39.73 -46.69
N THR A 280 74.37 40.16 -46.82
CA THR A 280 73.53 40.56 -45.69
C THR A 280 72.54 39.46 -45.38
N PHE A 281 72.64 38.86 -44.20
CA PHE A 281 71.69 37.91 -43.64
C PHE A 281 70.73 38.68 -42.75
N THR A 282 69.49 38.82 -43.20
CA THR A 282 68.41 39.49 -42.47
C THR A 282 67.47 38.42 -41.96
N ASP A 283 67.26 38.32 -40.65
CA ASP A 283 66.21 37.46 -40.10
C ASP A 283 64.80 38.04 -40.38
N CYS A 284 63.76 37.33 -40.00
CA CYS A 284 62.39 37.75 -40.27
C CYS A 284 61.95 39.01 -39.48
N ALA A 285 62.68 39.38 -38.43
CA ALA A 285 62.44 40.56 -37.60
C ALA A 285 63.18 41.80 -38.11
N GLY A 286 64.09 41.61 -39.06
CA GLY A 286 64.90 42.68 -39.64
C GLY A 286 66.24 42.89 -38.93
N ASN A 287 66.66 41.97 -38.05
CA ASN A 287 68.02 42.01 -37.52
C ASN A 287 68.99 41.53 -38.61
N GLU A 288 70.00 42.35 -38.89
CA GLU A 288 70.97 42.09 -39.96
C GLU A 288 72.34 41.73 -39.40
N SER A 289 72.89 40.65 -39.93
CA SER A 289 74.29 40.28 -39.78
C SER A 289 74.97 40.23 -41.14
N VAL A 290 76.14 40.85 -41.25
CA VAL A 290 76.79 41.11 -42.53
C VAL A 290 78.15 40.42 -42.59
N TYR A 291 78.34 39.63 -43.63
CA TYR A 291 79.62 39.04 -44.01
C TYR A 291 80.15 39.73 -45.28
N VAL A 292 81.42 40.14 -45.27
CA VAL A 292 82.07 40.87 -46.38
C VAL A 292 83.28 40.10 -46.87
N TYR A 293 83.49 40.10 -48.18
CA TYR A 293 84.69 39.59 -48.82
C TYR A 293 85.29 40.63 -49.78
N THR A 294 86.56 41.00 -49.61
CA THR A 294 87.21 42.09 -50.37
C THR A 294 88.38 41.61 -51.21
N TYR A 295 88.43 42.04 -52.47
CA TYR A 295 89.58 41.90 -53.38
C TYR A 295 90.25 43.27 -53.62
N THR A 296 91.58 43.36 -53.57
CA THR A 296 92.35 44.60 -53.86
C THR A 296 93.20 44.47 -55.12
N ILE A 297 93.14 45.45 -56.02
CA ILE A 297 93.86 45.47 -57.31
C ILE A 297 94.97 46.53 -57.35
N GLN A 298 96.21 46.12 -57.66
CA GLN A 298 97.39 46.98 -57.87
C GLN A 298 98.24 46.46 -59.04
N LYS A 299 98.96 47.34 -59.76
CA LYS A 299 99.82 46.98 -60.90
C LYS A 299 101.27 47.39 -60.67
N THR A 300 102.19 46.51 -61.05
CA THR A 300 103.62 46.79 -61.08
C THR A 300 104.05 47.32 -62.45
N ALA A 301 105.23 47.96 -62.51
CA ALA A 301 105.86 48.28 -63.80
C ALA A 301 106.18 46.96 -64.52
N PRO A 302 106.01 46.87 -65.85
CA PRO A 302 106.35 45.65 -66.57
C PRO A 302 107.83 45.34 -66.38
N ASP A 303 108.13 44.15 -65.88
CA ASP A 303 109.51 43.67 -65.82
C ASP A 303 110.11 43.72 -67.22
N ALA A 304 111.39 44.09 -67.31
CA ALA A 304 112.12 43.89 -68.55
C ALA A 304 112.09 42.38 -68.84
N PRO A 305 111.40 41.90 -69.91
CA PRO A 305 111.50 40.53 -70.40
C PRO A 305 112.94 40.06 -70.27
N ILE A 306 113.08 39.14 -69.32
CA ILE A 306 114.32 38.43 -69.07
C ILE A 306 114.81 37.94 -70.42
N ASN A 307 116.11 38.02 -70.67
CA ASN A 307 116.71 37.35 -71.81
C ASN A 307 116.31 35.88 -71.74
N GLU A 308 115.26 35.52 -72.49
CA GLU A 308 114.71 34.19 -72.47
C GLU A 308 115.78 33.27 -72.99
N SER A 309 115.75 32.05 -72.48
CA SER A 309 116.50 30.97 -73.06
C SER A 309 115.60 29.76 -72.99
N THR A 310 114.81 29.50 -74.02
CA THR A 310 114.04 28.26 -74.02
C THR A 310 115.02 27.12 -74.16
N THR A 311 114.96 26.21 -73.21
CA THR A 311 115.43 24.89 -73.53
C THR A 311 114.44 24.29 -74.52
N VAL A 312 114.88 23.90 -75.71
CA VAL A 312 114.12 22.97 -76.55
C VAL A 312 114.77 21.60 -76.48
N GLU A 313 113.90 20.62 -76.47
CA GLU A 313 114.24 19.22 -76.24
C GLU A 313 114.97 18.69 -77.47
N CYS A 314 114.40 18.94 -78.66
CA CYS A 314 114.96 18.49 -79.93
C CYS A 314 115.38 19.69 -80.81
N ILE A 315 116.48 19.52 -81.57
CA ILE A 315 117.08 20.59 -82.40
C ILE A 315 116.13 21.17 -83.47
N GLU A 316 115.20 20.39 -83.99
CA GLU A 316 114.30 20.83 -85.08
C GLU A 316 113.24 21.87 -84.64
N GLU A 317 113.15 22.15 -83.33
CA GLU A 317 112.16 23.06 -82.74
C GLU A 317 112.64 24.52 -82.61
N ALA A 318 113.94 24.78 -82.80
CA ALA A 318 114.59 26.09 -82.61
C ALA A 318 114.36 27.07 -83.79
N LEU A 319 113.09 27.43 -84.06
CA LEU A 319 112.68 28.36 -85.11
C LEU A 319 112.82 29.85 -84.69
N GLN A 320 112.90 30.80 -85.65
CA GLN A 320 112.97 32.23 -85.31
C GLN A 320 111.77 32.66 -84.43
N PRO A 321 111.99 33.20 -83.21
CA PRO A 321 110.90 33.61 -82.34
C PRO A 321 110.15 34.82 -82.90
N THR A 322 108.83 34.79 -82.75
CA THR A 322 107.99 35.97 -82.99
C THR A 322 108.36 37.04 -81.94
N ALA A 323 108.37 38.31 -82.33
CA ALA A 323 108.41 39.41 -81.38
C ALA A 323 107.31 39.23 -80.31
N LEU A 324 107.68 39.19 -79.03
CA LEU A 324 106.68 39.19 -77.95
C LEU A 324 105.77 40.39 -78.17
N VAL A 325 104.48 40.19 -77.95
CA VAL A 325 103.56 41.29 -77.72
C VAL A 325 103.67 41.58 -76.22
N LEU A 326 104.57 42.47 -75.82
CA LEU A 326 104.53 42.94 -74.45
C LEU A 326 103.22 43.68 -74.25
N THR A 327 102.56 43.43 -73.14
CA THR A 327 101.44 44.23 -72.69
C THR A 327 101.81 44.98 -71.44
N ASP A 328 101.03 45.99 -71.07
CA ASP A 328 100.92 46.31 -69.64
C ASP A 328 100.33 45.11 -68.87
N ALA A 329 100.37 45.17 -67.52
CA ALA A 329 99.93 44.08 -66.65
C ALA A 329 98.44 43.69 -66.79
N CYS A 330 97.65 44.37 -67.64
CA CYS A 330 96.26 44.00 -67.93
C CYS A 330 95.96 43.86 -69.43
N GLY A 331 96.98 43.61 -70.27
CA GLY A 331 96.78 43.12 -71.63
C GLY A 331 96.78 44.17 -72.76
N ASN A 332 97.23 45.41 -72.54
CA ASN A 332 97.34 46.41 -73.63
C ASN A 332 98.72 46.39 -74.33
N ASN A 333 98.75 46.11 -75.65
CA ASN A 333 99.95 45.79 -76.45
C ASN A 333 100.99 46.91 -76.70
N ILE A 334 102.27 46.51 -76.81
CA ILE A 334 103.51 47.29 -77.04
C ILE A 334 104.41 46.58 -78.10
N THR A 335 105.20 47.29 -78.93
CA THR A 335 105.81 46.76 -80.20
C THR A 335 107.37 46.91 -80.36
N PRO A 336 108.14 45.91 -80.90
CA PRO A 336 109.65 45.88 -80.91
C PRO A 336 110.43 45.70 -82.27
N VAL A 337 111.74 45.30 -82.24
CA VAL A 337 112.77 45.18 -83.35
C VAL A 337 113.75 43.94 -83.14
N ILE A 338 114.35 43.18 -84.13
CA ILE A 338 114.88 41.74 -83.96
C ILE A 338 116.27 41.25 -84.67
N THR A 339 117.03 40.16 -84.24
CA THR A 339 118.26 39.42 -84.87
C THR A 339 118.57 37.89 -84.46
N GLU A 340 119.62 37.09 -84.93
CA GLU A 340 119.89 35.56 -84.75
C GLU A 340 121.35 34.83 -84.82
N ASN A 341 121.58 33.46 -84.59
CA ASN A 341 122.86 32.57 -84.70
C ASN A 341 122.80 31.02 -85.23
N GLU A 342 123.71 30.03 -84.89
CA GLU A 342 123.95 28.60 -85.43
C GLU A 342 123.68 27.35 -84.46
N ASP A 343 123.75 26.06 -84.91
CA ASP A 343 123.09 24.83 -84.31
C ASP A 343 123.96 23.66 -83.69
N PRO A 344 123.53 22.92 -82.61
CA PRO A 344 124.21 21.74 -81.97
C PRO A 344 123.59 20.30 -82.14
N VAL A 345 124.11 19.27 -81.43
CA VAL A 345 123.87 17.81 -81.68
C VAL A 345 123.03 17.02 -80.64
N CYS A 346 123.05 17.39 -79.35
CA CYS A 346 122.23 16.73 -78.30
C CYS A 346 122.02 17.69 -77.10
N GLU A 347 123.11 18.28 -76.58
CA GLU A 347 123.04 19.51 -75.77
C GLU A 347 123.85 20.66 -76.43
N GLY A 348 123.43 21.93 -76.32
CA GLY A 348 124.11 23.13 -76.86
C GLY A 348 123.26 24.43 -76.82
N GLU A 349 123.62 25.51 -77.57
CA GLU A 349 122.88 26.80 -77.57
C GLU A 349 122.76 27.49 -78.96
N LYS A 350 121.67 28.26 -79.16
CA LYS A 350 121.21 29.01 -80.35
C LYS A 350 120.47 30.30 -79.90
N ILE A 351 120.54 31.49 -80.55
CA ILE A 351 120.24 32.83 -79.94
C ILE A 351 119.62 33.88 -80.91
N TYR A 352 118.72 34.76 -80.41
CA TYR A 352 118.00 35.91 -81.04
C TYR A 352 117.91 37.17 -80.10
N THR A 353 117.43 38.38 -80.52
CA THR A 353 117.44 39.66 -79.68
C THR A 353 116.40 40.76 -80.04
N PHE A 354 115.74 41.46 -79.06
CA PHE A 354 114.62 42.45 -79.19
C PHE A 354 114.55 43.70 -78.19
N THR A 355 113.57 44.66 -78.29
CA THR A 355 113.48 45.96 -77.47
C THR A 355 112.07 46.68 -77.45
N TYR A 356 111.58 47.32 -76.34
CA TYR A 356 110.18 47.80 -76.07
C TYR A 356 109.97 49.09 -75.18
N THR A 357 108.75 49.70 -75.09
CA THR A 357 108.40 50.92 -74.28
C THR A 357 106.90 51.10 -73.87
N ASP A 358 106.55 51.50 -72.62
CA ASP A 358 105.15 51.54 -72.07
C ASP A 358 104.42 52.92 -71.99
N CYS A 359 103.19 52.94 -71.42
CA CYS A 359 102.32 54.13 -71.32
C CYS A 359 102.53 55.04 -70.09
N ALA A 360 103.24 54.56 -69.07
CA ALA A 360 103.64 55.35 -67.90
C ALA A 360 105.02 56.03 -68.12
N GLY A 361 105.82 55.51 -69.06
CA GLY A 361 107.04 56.12 -69.60
C GLY A 361 108.31 55.26 -69.51
N ASN A 362 108.21 53.93 -69.39
CA ASN A 362 109.35 53.03 -69.13
C ASN A 362 109.88 52.32 -70.40
N GLU A 363 111.19 52.02 -70.49
CA GLU A 363 111.88 51.35 -71.62
C GLU A 363 112.52 50.00 -71.23
N ILE A 364 112.62 49.06 -72.19
CA ILE A 364 112.91 47.62 -71.99
C ILE A 364 113.74 47.01 -73.13
N VAL A 365 114.61 46.01 -72.85
CA VAL A 365 115.40 45.22 -73.84
C VAL A 365 115.29 43.71 -73.54
N TYR A 366 115.38 42.84 -74.56
CA TYR A 366 115.12 41.40 -74.49
C TYR A 366 116.09 40.60 -75.39
N THR A 367 116.49 39.37 -75.03
CA THR A 367 117.13 38.39 -75.94
C THR A 367 116.49 37.01 -75.82
N TYR A 368 116.78 36.08 -76.74
CA TYR A 368 116.14 34.75 -76.74
C TYR A 368 117.09 33.63 -77.17
N THR A 369 117.45 32.71 -76.27
CA THR A 369 118.47 31.67 -76.45
C THR A 369 117.88 30.25 -76.40
N TYR A 370 117.59 29.64 -77.55
CA TYR A 370 117.35 28.20 -77.65
C TYR A 370 118.56 27.39 -77.12
N ILE A 371 118.50 26.92 -75.88
CA ILE A 371 119.40 25.90 -75.36
C ILE A 371 118.86 24.57 -75.86
N ILE A 372 119.62 23.80 -76.64
CA ILE A 372 119.22 22.43 -76.91
C ILE A 372 119.61 21.65 -75.68
N LYS A 373 118.64 21.04 -75.00
CA LYS A 373 118.89 20.13 -73.89
C LYS A 373 117.65 19.30 -73.63
N ASP A 374 117.71 18.05 -74.04
CA ASP A 374 116.73 17.03 -73.67
C ASP A 374 116.67 16.90 -72.14
N ASN A 375 115.60 17.41 -71.53
CA ASN A 375 115.19 17.22 -70.14
C ASN A 375 113.77 16.66 -70.03
N THR A 376 112.94 16.67 -71.09
CA THR A 376 111.66 15.96 -71.04
C THR A 376 111.96 14.50 -70.86
N PRO A 377 111.56 13.91 -69.73
CA PRO A 377 111.59 12.48 -69.63
C PRO A 377 110.37 11.90 -70.35
N PRO A 378 110.40 10.63 -70.79
CA PRO A 378 109.41 10.09 -71.71
C PRO A 378 107.98 10.25 -71.20
N VAL A 379 107.05 10.57 -72.09
CA VAL A 379 105.63 10.61 -71.74
C VAL A 379 105.13 9.17 -71.60
N ILE A 380 105.14 8.67 -70.36
CA ILE A 380 104.56 7.37 -70.03
C ILE A 380 103.04 7.47 -69.87
N SER A 381 102.34 6.62 -70.63
CA SER A 381 100.92 6.32 -70.49
C SER A 381 100.77 4.99 -69.77
N ILE A 382 100.37 5.06 -68.51
CA ILE A 382 100.09 3.90 -67.66
C ILE A 382 98.60 3.53 -67.75
N PRO A 383 98.20 2.29 -67.42
CA PRO A 383 96.79 1.95 -67.29
C PRO A 383 96.15 2.72 -66.13
N GLU A 384 94.82 2.89 -66.17
CA GLU A 384 94.09 3.58 -65.12
C GLU A 384 94.19 2.87 -63.76
N SER A 385 93.97 3.64 -62.70
CA SER A 385 93.88 3.10 -61.34
C SER A 385 92.57 2.34 -61.18
N VAL A 386 92.61 1.19 -60.51
CA VAL A 386 91.42 0.33 -60.32
C VAL A 386 91.16 0.11 -58.85
N THR A 387 89.88 0.13 -58.46
CA THR A 387 89.41 -0.34 -57.16
C THR A 387 88.52 -1.55 -57.39
N ALA A 388 88.68 -2.58 -56.58
CA ALA A 388 87.84 -3.77 -56.63
C ALA A 388 87.78 -4.49 -55.28
N GLU A 389 86.92 -5.50 -55.19
CA GLU A 389 86.64 -6.20 -53.95
C GLU A 389 87.72 -7.26 -53.64
N CYS A 390 88.03 -7.48 -52.37
CA CYS A 390 89.02 -8.48 -51.93
C CYS A 390 88.67 -9.93 -52.27
N SER A 391 87.42 -10.21 -52.67
CA SER A 391 86.97 -11.52 -53.13
C SER A 391 87.08 -11.74 -54.64
N ASP A 392 87.36 -10.70 -55.43
CA ASP A 392 87.45 -10.82 -56.88
C ASP A 392 88.71 -11.63 -57.28
N ASP A 393 88.55 -12.62 -58.17
CA ASP A 393 89.67 -13.45 -58.62
C ASP A 393 90.54 -12.69 -59.64
N PHE A 394 91.62 -12.10 -59.13
CA PHE A 394 92.62 -11.37 -59.89
C PHE A 394 93.70 -12.25 -60.57
N SER A 395 93.43 -13.54 -60.78
CA SER A 395 94.36 -14.48 -61.40
C SER A 395 93.94 -14.94 -62.81
N PRO A 396 94.54 -14.42 -63.91
CA PRO A 396 95.48 -13.31 -63.98
C PRO A 396 94.79 -11.98 -64.30
N LEU A 397 95.17 -10.92 -63.59
CA LEU A 397 95.05 -9.53 -64.03
C LEU A 397 95.72 -9.37 -65.41
N THR A 398 94.94 -9.46 -66.47
CA THR A 398 95.29 -8.85 -67.76
C THR A 398 95.05 -7.35 -67.66
N LEU A 399 95.90 -6.69 -66.87
CA LEU A 399 96.09 -5.24 -66.98
C LEU A 399 96.80 -4.97 -68.31
N ASP A 400 96.41 -3.89 -68.98
CA ASP A 400 97.15 -3.38 -70.14
C ASP A 400 98.60 -3.05 -69.74
N GLU A 401 99.54 -3.15 -70.68
CA GLU A 401 100.93 -2.76 -70.42
C GLU A 401 101.10 -1.25 -70.58
N ALA A 402 101.91 -0.63 -69.72
CA ALA A 402 102.26 0.78 -69.88
C ALA A 402 103.04 1.00 -71.19
N THR A 403 102.79 2.12 -71.85
CA THR A 403 103.49 2.54 -73.07
C THR A 403 104.17 3.88 -72.84
N ALA A 404 105.24 4.16 -73.56
CA ALA A 404 105.96 5.42 -73.45
C ALA A 404 106.38 5.90 -74.84
N THR A 405 106.22 7.20 -75.05
CA THR A 405 106.71 7.91 -76.23
C THR A 405 107.47 9.13 -75.75
N ASP A 406 108.64 9.36 -76.30
CA ASP A 406 109.37 10.59 -76.08
C ASP A 406 109.37 11.45 -77.36
N ASN A 407 109.57 12.76 -77.20
CA ASN A 407 109.62 13.71 -78.31
C ASN A 407 110.93 13.61 -79.10
N CYS A 408 112.04 13.26 -78.45
CA CYS A 408 113.36 13.17 -79.08
C CYS A 408 113.88 11.71 -79.19
N ASP A 409 113.50 10.79 -78.29
CA ASP A 409 113.77 9.35 -78.39
C ASP A 409 112.56 8.53 -78.91
N PRO A 410 112.62 7.94 -80.11
CA PRO A 410 111.53 7.14 -80.64
C PRO A 410 111.32 5.78 -79.94
N ASN A 411 112.19 5.32 -79.02
CA ASN A 411 112.01 4.03 -78.32
C ASN A 411 112.45 4.03 -76.83
N PRO A 412 111.74 4.72 -75.91
CA PRO A 412 112.07 4.74 -74.49
C PRO A 412 111.92 3.38 -73.78
N ILE A 413 112.71 3.16 -72.72
CA ILE A 413 112.73 1.91 -71.94
C ILE A 413 111.79 2.02 -70.74
N ILE A 414 110.88 1.05 -70.55
CA ILE A 414 109.91 1.03 -69.44
C ILE A 414 110.24 -0.06 -68.41
N THR A 415 110.07 0.27 -67.12
CA THR A 415 110.18 -0.63 -65.96
C THR A 415 109.06 -0.33 -64.96
N TYR A 416 108.85 -1.18 -63.93
CA TYR A 416 107.96 -0.88 -62.82
C TYR A 416 108.43 -1.47 -61.49
N ASN A 417 107.93 -0.91 -60.39
CA ASN A 417 108.12 -1.42 -59.04
C ASN A 417 106.84 -1.27 -58.20
N ASP A 418 106.50 -2.30 -57.43
CA ASP A 418 105.28 -2.35 -56.63
C ASP A 418 105.56 -2.08 -55.15
N VAL A 419 104.79 -1.20 -54.54
CA VAL A 419 104.76 -0.98 -53.09
C VAL A 419 103.35 -1.29 -52.58
N ARG A 420 103.21 -2.39 -51.84
CA ARG A 420 101.96 -2.77 -51.17
C ARG A 420 101.90 -2.17 -49.77
N THR A 421 100.83 -1.43 -49.51
CA THR A 421 100.42 -0.95 -48.18
C THR A 421 99.15 -1.69 -47.78
N ASN A 422 99.17 -2.41 -46.66
CA ASN A 422 97.96 -3.06 -46.15
C ASN A 422 97.01 -2.03 -45.54
N GLY A 423 95.70 -2.26 -45.69
CA GLY A 423 94.67 -1.43 -45.08
C GLY A 423 94.50 -1.68 -43.58
N THR A 424 93.46 -1.08 -43.01
CA THR A 424 93.12 -1.19 -41.58
C THR A 424 92.45 -2.51 -41.20
N CYS A 425 91.84 -3.20 -42.15
CA CYS A 425 91.17 -4.49 -41.99
C CYS A 425 91.80 -5.59 -42.86
N SER A 426 91.44 -6.85 -42.60
CA SER A 426 91.96 -8.00 -43.35
C SER A 426 91.50 -7.97 -44.81
N GLY A 427 92.25 -8.61 -45.72
CA GLY A 427 91.91 -8.66 -47.15
C GLY A 427 92.14 -7.35 -47.92
N VAL A 428 91.96 -6.19 -47.28
CA VAL A 428 92.10 -4.85 -47.85
C VAL A 428 93.56 -4.38 -47.91
N TYR A 429 93.99 -3.92 -49.08
CA TYR A 429 95.32 -3.36 -49.30
C TYR A 429 95.37 -2.53 -50.58
N THR A 430 96.28 -1.56 -50.62
CA THR A 430 96.55 -0.76 -51.81
C THR A 430 97.94 -1.10 -52.33
N ILE A 431 98.05 -1.47 -53.59
CA ILE A 431 99.33 -1.53 -54.31
C ILE A 431 99.48 -0.22 -55.06
N VAL A 432 100.56 0.51 -54.77
CA VAL A 432 101.03 1.60 -55.61
C VAL A 432 102.11 1.02 -56.52
N ARG A 433 101.80 0.88 -57.81
CA ARG A 433 102.74 0.44 -58.85
C ARG A 433 103.33 1.67 -59.53
N THR A 434 104.57 1.98 -59.20
CA THR A 434 105.33 3.04 -59.87
C THR A 434 105.90 2.48 -61.16
N TRP A 435 105.35 2.91 -62.31
CA TRP A 435 105.94 2.66 -63.62
C TRP A 435 106.95 3.76 -63.94
N THR A 436 108.12 3.42 -64.47
CA THR A 436 109.17 4.37 -64.86
C THR A 436 109.61 4.12 -66.30
N ALA A 437 109.50 5.16 -67.14
CA ALA A 437 110.07 5.17 -68.50
C ALA A 437 111.33 6.05 -68.54
N THR A 438 112.33 5.68 -69.36
CA THR A 438 113.61 6.39 -69.48
C THR A 438 114.07 6.43 -70.94
N ASP A 439 114.48 7.60 -71.43
CA ASP A 439 115.02 7.83 -72.79
C ASP A 439 116.53 7.53 -72.91
N ALA A 440 117.06 7.69 -74.12
CA ALA A 440 118.48 7.56 -74.46
C ALA A 440 119.40 8.65 -73.85
N CYS A 441 118.87 9.81 -73.47
CA CYS A 441 119.61 10.90 -72.80
C CYS A 441 119.73 10.66 -71.28
N GLY A 442 118.86 9.83 -70.72
CA GLY A 442 118.83 9.38 -69.34
C GLY A 442 117.78 10.07 -68.47
N ASN A 443 116.86 10.86 -69.05
CA ASN A 443 115.76 11.43 -68.28
C ASN A 443 114.72 10.34 -68.01
N ALA A 444 114.07 10.35 -66.84
CA ALA A 444 113.08 9.34 -66.47
C ALA A 444 111.78 9.91 -65.89
N THR A 445 110.63 9.48 -66.43
CA THR A 445 109.29 9.84 -65.93
C THR A 445 108.78 8.64 -65.15
N SER A 446 108.28 8.89 -63.94
CA SER A 446 107.55 7.88 -63.18
C SER A 446 106.10 8.29 -62.97
N LYS A 447 105.18 7.33 -63.05
CA LYS A 447 103.76 7.50 -62.68
C LYS A 447 103.29 6.32 -61.83
N ASP A 448 102.54 6.65 -60.79
CA ASP A 448 101.93 5.69 -59.89
C ASP A 448 100.55 5.27 -60.41
N GLN A 449 100.38 3.98 -60.65
CA GLN A 449 99.08 3.34 -60.77
C GLN A 449 98.64 2.88 -59.38
N VAL A 450 97.45 3.28 -58.93
CA VAL A 450 96.89 2.82 -57.67
C VAL A 450 95.95 1.65 -57.94
N ILE A 451 96.21 0.52 -57.30
CA ILE A 451 95.38 -0.67 -57.35
C ILE A 451 94.88 -0.89 -55.91
N SER A 452 93.66 -0.46 -55.63
CA SER A 452 93.02 -0.58 -54.31
C SER A 452 92.16 -1.83 -54.26
N ILE A 453 92.47 -2.72 -53.33
CA ILE A 453 91.58 -3.78 -52.91
C ILE A 453 90.86 -3.28 -51.67
N ALA A 454 89.54 -3.05 -51.81
CA ALA A 454 88.66 -2.60 -50.76
C ALA A 454 87.66 -3.71 -50.38
N ASP A 455 86.95 -3.50 -49.29
CA ASP A 455 85.81 -4.31 -48.86
C ASP A 455 84.62 -3.37 -48.71
N THR A 456 83.59 -3.55 -49.53
CA THR A 456 82.37 -2.73 -49.50
C THR A 456 81.10 -3.55 -49.41
N ILE A 457 81.22 -4.89 -49.37
CA ILE A 457 80.11 -5.82 -49.34
C ILE A 457 79.86 -6.23 -47.89
N ALA A 458 78.64 -5.99 -47.40
CA ALA A 458 78.28 -6.40 -46.04
C ALA A 458 78.21 -7.94 -45.91
N PRO A 459 78.57 -8.52 -44.75
CA PRO A 459 78.55 -9.97 -44.53
C PRO A 459 77.19 -10.63 -44.80
N THR A 460 77.24 -11.92 -45.11
CA THR A 460 76.03 -12.74 -45.31
C THR A 460 75.87 -13.73 -44.15
N PHE A 461 74.67 -13.82 -43.58
CA PHE A 461 74.37 -14.85 -42.58
C PHE A 461 74.40 -16.25 -43.20
N ASP A 462 75.00 -17.22 -42.51
CA ASP A 462 75.18 -18.59 -43.01
C ASP A 462 73.90 -19.44 -42.96
N GLN A 463 72.90 -18.99 -42.20
CA GLN A 463 71.68 -19.74 -41.95
C GLN A 463 70.73 -19.68 -43.16
N GLU A 464 70.37 -20.85 -43.71
CA GLU A 464 69.42 -20.97 -44.83
C GLU A 464 68.06 -20.32 -44.55
N THR A 465 67.66 -20.32 -43.27
CA THR A 465 66.47 -19.60 -42.77
C THR A 465 66.84 -18.81 -41.54
N LEU A 466 66.71 -17.48 -41.62
CA LEU A 466 66.87 -16.59 -40.47
C LEU A 466 65.65 -16.65 -39.53
N PRO A 467 65.83 -16.37 -38.23
CA PRO A 467 64.75 -16.44 -37.25
C PRO A 467 63.65 -15.43 -37.57
N GLY A 468 62.47 -15.94 -37.92
CA GLY A 468 61.29 -15.14 -38.24
C GLY A 468 60.59 -14.57 -37.01
N SER A 469 59.67 -13.62 -37.24
CA SER A 469 58.82 -13.07 -36.19
C SER A 469 57.96 -14.17 -35.54
N ILE A 470 57.83 -14.12 -34.22
CA ILE A 470 57.08 -15.10 -33.42
C ILE A 470 56.17 -14.40 -32.42
N VAL A 471 55.17 -15.14 -31.94
CA VAL A 471 54.29 -14.72 -30.85
C VAL A 471 54.47 -15.73 -29.72
N VAL A 472 54.70 -15.24 -28.50
CA VAL A 472 54.95 -16.05 -27.30
C VAL A 472 54.16 -15.51 -26.12
N GLU A 473 53.91 -16.37 -25.13
CA GLU A 473 53.19 -16.01 -23.92
C GLU A 473 54.20 -15.71 -22.80
N CYS A 474 54.19 -14.46 -22.34
CA CYS A 474 54.81 -14.00 -21.10
C CYS A 474 56.31 -14.30 -20.95
N ASN A 475 56.70 -15.35 -20.22
CA ASN A 475 58.12 -15.66 -19.98
C ASN A 475 58.75 -16.61 -21.01
N ASP A 476 57.96 -17.14 -21.96
CA ASP A 476 58.43 -18.07 -23.00
C ASP A 476 59.19 -17.36 -24.16
N ILE A 477 59.90 -16.26 -23.83
CA ILE A 477 60.82 -15.58 -24.75
C ILE A 477 62.01 -16.53 -25.02
N PRO A 478 62.24 -16.97 -26.26
CA PRO A 478 63.38 -17.82 -26.56
C PRO A 478 64.69 -17.05 -26.38
N LEU A 479 65.72 -17.76 -25.95
CA LEU A 479 67.10 -17.27 -26.02
C LEU A 479 67.47 -16.95 -27.48
N PRO A 480 68.33 -15.95 -27.73
CA PRO A 480 68.77 -15.60 -29.08
C PRO A 480 69.46 -16.79 -29.75
N GLU A 481 69.12 -17.03 -31.02
CA GLU A 481 69.78 -18.08 -31.80
C GLU A 481 71.25 -17.70 -32.05
N THR A 482 72.14 -18.69 -32.02
CA THR A 482 73.55 -18.46 -32.36
C THR A 482 73.69 -18.46 -33.87
N LEU A 483 73.51 -17.28 -34.46
CA LEU A 483 73.79 -17.06 -35.88
C LEU A 483 75.31 -16.91 -36.12
N THR A 484 75.70 -17.18 -37.36
CA THR A 484 77.05 -16.97 -37.87
C THR A 484 76.95 -16.28 -39.22
N ALA A 485 77.97 -15.54 -39.60
CA ALA A 485 78.04 -14.89 -40.90
C ALA A 485 79.37 -15.24 -41.55
N THR A 486 79.32 -15.50 -42.85
CA THR A 486 80.49 -15.54 -43.72
C THR A 486 80.55 -14.24 -44.49
N ASP A 487 81.74 -13.68 -44.49
CA ASP A 487 82.13 -12.55 -45.29
C ASP A 487 83.03 -13.00 -46.46
N ASN A 488 83.03 -12.25 -47.56
CA ASN A 488 83.81 -12.57 -48.74
C ASN A 488 85.30 -12.16 -48.64
N CYS A 489 85.65 -11.35 -47.64
CA CYS A 489 86.90 -10.61 -47.51
C CYS A 489 87.63 -10.76 -46.15
N GLY A 490 86.91 -11.07 -45.07
CA GLY A 490 87.45 -11.12 -43.71
C GLY A 490 86.78 -12.14 -42.79
N ILE A 491 86.79 -11.84 -41.49
CA ILE A 491 85.98 -12.55 -40.49
C ILE A 491 84.79 -11.64 -40.17
N ALA A 492 83.57 -12.19 -40.22
CA ALA A 492 82.39 -11.51 -39.68
C ALA A 492 82.11 -11.97 -38.24
N VAL A 493 81.71 -11.01 -37.40
CA VAL A 493 81.24 -11.24 -36.04
C VAL A 493 79.77 -10.88 -35.98
N VAL A 494 78.93 -11.82 -35.52
CA VAL A 494 77.52 -11.54 -35.23
C VAL A 494 77.37 -11.12 -33.77
N THR A 495 76.73 -9.97 -33.56
CA THR A 495 76.27 -9.50 -32.25
C THR A 495 74.74 -9.48 -32.22
N VAL A 496 74.17 -9.53 -31.01
CA VAL A 496 72.71 -9.51 -30.81
C VAL A 496 72.33 -8.41 -29.84
N GLN A 497 71.33 -7.62 -30.21
CA GLN A 497 70.79 -6.54 -29.38
C GLN A 497 69.25 -6.64 -29.33
N ASP A 498 68.71 -6.59 -28.12
CA ASP A 498 67.26 -6.57 -27.87
C ASP A 498 66.80 -5.14 -27.51
N GLU A 499 65.78 -4.64 -28.20
CA GLU A 499 65.01 -3.43 -27.86
C GLU A 499 63.60 -3.86 -27.43
N ARG A 500 63.15 -3.48 -26.23
CA ARG A 500 61.78 -3.72 -25.74
C ARG A 500 60.91 -2.49 -26.00
N ILE A 501 59.72 -2.72 -26.57
CA ILE A 501 58.67 -1.72 -26.78
C ILE A 501 57.45 -2.18 -26.00
N ASP A 502 57.09 -1.45 -24.94
CA ASP A 502 55.92 -1.75 -24.12
C ASP A 502 54.61 -1.51 -24.91
N GLY A 503 53.64 -2.39 -24.69
CA GLY A 503 52.28 -2.27 -25.22
C GLY A 503 51.27 -1.90 -24.12
N ASN A 504 50.01 -2.31 -24.31
CA ASN A 504 48.88 -1.80 -23.53
C ASN A 504 48.78 -2.32 -22.07
N CYS A 505 49.57 -3.34 -21.70
CA CYS A 505 49.64 -3.88 -20.34
C CYS A 505 51.03 -4.50 -20.08
N PRO A 506 51.43 -4.77 -18.81
CA PRO A 506 52.80 -5.17 -18.47
C PRO A 506 53.35 -6.41 -19.21
N TYR A 507 52.47 -7.33 -19.58
CA TYR A 507 52.80 -8.60 -20.27
C TYR A 507 52.50 -8.59 -21.79
N ASN A 508 51.98 -7.47 -22.33
CA ASN A 508 51.86 -7.25 -23.77
C ASN A 508 52.94 -6.27 -24.24
N TYR A 509 53.98 -6.76 -24.92
CA TYR A 509 55.10 -5.95 -25.42
C TYR A 509 55.80 -6.64 -26.58
N VAL A 510 56.55 -5.88 -27.38
CA VAL A 510 57.34 -6.43 -28.49
C VAL A 510 58.83 -6.29 -28.17
N ILE A 511 59.57 -7.39 -28.26
CA ILE A 511 61.04 -7.35 -28.32
C ILE A 511 61.44 -7.36 -29.80
N LYS A 512 62.11 -6.31 -30.25
CA LYS A 512 62.88 -6.33 -31.50
C LYS A 512 64.28 -6.85 -31.19
N ARG A 513 64.59 -8.03 -31.71
CA ARG A 513 65.92 -8.64 -31.62
C ARG A 513 66.66 -8.42 -32.93
N SER A 514 67.67 -7.55 -32.89
CA SER A 514 68.54 -7.25 -34.01
C SER A 514 69.79 -8.14 -33.95
N TYR A 515 69.97 -8.97 -34.96
CA TYR A 515 71.21 -9.68 -35.23
C TYR A 515 72.03 -8.82 -36.19
N ILE A 516 73.20 -8.38 -35.74
CA ILE A 516 74.07 -7.46 -36.48
C ILE A 516 75.35 -8.23 -36.82
N ALA A 517 75.50 -8.62 -38.09
CA ALA A 517 76.74 -9.17 -38.62
C ALA A 517 77.63 -8.02 -39.09
N THR A 518 78.84 -7.92 -38.56
CA THR A 518 79.82 -6.88 -38.91
C THR A 518 81.17 -7.53 -39.22
N ASP A 519 81.77 -7.14 -40.34
CA ASP A 519 83.13 -7.55 -40.72
C ASP A 519 84.23 -6.78 -39.96
N ASP A 520 85.47 -7.17 -40.19
CA ASP A 520 86.66 -6.49 -39.66
C ASP A 520 86.86 -5.05 -40.23
N CYS A 521 86.19 -4.67 -41.31
CA CYS A 521 86.23 -3.34 -41.93
C CYS A 521 85.13 -2.39 -41.40
N GLY A 522 84.14 -2.92 -40.69
CA GLY A 522 83.04 -2.17 -40.09
C GLY A 522 81.79 -2.03 -40.97
N VAL A 523 81.70 -2.75 -42.10
CA VAL A 523 80.45 -2.83 -42.87
C VAL A 523 79.52 -3.83 -42.16
N ALA A 524 78.20 -3.63 -42.24
CA ALA A 524 77.26 -4.38 -41.42
C ALA A 524 75.97 -4.76 -42.14
N ASN A 525 75.50 -5.97 -41.86
CA ASN A 525 74.20 -6.50 -42.27
C ASN A 525 73.34 -6.75 -41.02
N ILE A 526 72.08 -6.31 -41.05
CA ILE A 526 71.18 -6.33 -39.89
C ILE A 526 69.91 -7.13 -40.23
N HIS A 527 69.69 -8.22 -39.51
CA HIS A 527 68.42 -8.96 -39.51
C HIS A 527 67.63 -8.66 -38.23
N VAL A 528 66.33 -8.40 -38.36
CA VAL A 528 65.46 -8.08 -37.21
C VAL A 528 64.38 -9.15 -37.04
N GLN A 529 64.35 -9.76 -35.86
CA GLN A 529 63.29 -10.64 -35.40
C GLN A 529 62.35 -9.89 -34.46
N ASN A 530 61.05 -9.87 -34.77
CA ASN A 530 60.04 -9.34 -33.85
C ASN A 530 59.45 -10.47 -33.00
N ILE A 531 59.64 -10.40 -31.70
CA ILE A 531 59.06 -11.32 -30.71
C ILE A 531 57.90 -10.56 -30.04
N THR A 532 56.67 -10.85 -30.43
CA THR A 532 55.48 -10.32 -29.75
C THR A 532 55.22 -11.16 -28.52
N VAL A 533 55.42 -10.59 -27.34
CA VAL A 533 54.94 -11.16 -26.09
C VAL A 533 53.52 -10.66 -25.89
N GLN A 534 52.58 -11.58 -25.73
CA GLN A 534 51.20 -11.26 -25.40
C GLN A 534 50.65 -12.27 -24.40
N ASP A 535 49.94 -11.77 -23.40
CA ASP A 535 49.07 -12.55 -22.54
C ASP A 535 47.76 -12.83 -23.27
N THR A 536 47.36 -14.10 -23.31
CA THR A 536 46.12 -14.56 -23.95
C THR A 536 45.32 -15.56 -23.11
N THR A 537 45.85 -15.95 -21.95
CA THR A 537 45.29 -16.99 -21.11
C THR A 537 44.50 -16.36 -19.97
N PRO A 538 43.18 -16.65 -19.81
CA PRO A 538 42.41 -16.10 -18.71
C PRO A 538 42.81 -16.72 -17.35
N PRO A 539 42.69 -15.97 -16.25
CA PRO A 539 43.08 -16.42 -14.91
C PRO A 539 42.19 -17.54 -14.39
N VAL A 540 42.76 -18.42 -13.57
CA VAL A 540 42.10 -19.61 -13.03
C VAL A 540 41.93 -19.47 -11.52
N PHE A 541 40.71 -19.73 -11.03
CA PHE A 541 40.42 -19.79 -9.58
C PHE A 541 41.19 -20.94 -8.91
N VAL A 542 41.73 -20.69 -7.71
CA VAL A 542 42.59 -21.64 -6.98
C VAL A 542 41.77 -22.61 -6.13
N GLU A 543 40.73 -22.11 -5.47
CA GLU A 543 39.86 -22.90 -4.58
C GLU A 543 38.68 -23.54 -5.32
N ASP A 544 38.05 -24.55 -4.70
CA ASP A 544 36.84 -25.19 -5.22
C ASP A 544 35.70 -24.17 -5.37
N LEU A 545 35.13 -24.09 -6.58
CA LEU A 545 34.05 -23.14 -6.88
C LEU A 545 32.75 -23.51 -6.14
N PRO A 546 32.02 -22.50 -5.62
CA PRO A 546 30.78 -22.73 -4.88
C PRO A 546 29.66 -23.19 -5.82
N SER A 547 28.73 -24.00 -5.32
CA SER A 547 27.61 -24.54 -6.12
C SER A 547 26.90 -23.43 -6.90
N PRO A 548 26.67 -23.57 -8.22
CA PRO A 548 26.11 -22.50 -9.07
C PRO A 548 24.65 -22.17 -8.74
N ASN A 549 23.94 -23.05 -8.03
CA ASN A 549 22.63 -22.75 -7.47
C ASN A 549 22.55 -23.31 -6.04
N ILE A 550 21.96 -22.54 -5.14
CA ILE A 550 21.55 -22.96 -3.79
C ILE A 550 20.17 -22.37 -3.46
N VAL A 551 19.46 -23.00 -2.53
CA VAL A 551 18.16 -22.54 -2.02
C VAL A 551 18.29 -22.37 -0.51
N VAL A 552 17.83 -21.23 0.00
CA VAL A 552 17.87 -20.87 1.43
C VAL A 552 16.55 -20.21 1.83
N GLU A 553 16.23 -20.23 3.12
CA GLU A 553 15.09 -19.49 3.67
C GLU A 553 15.58 -18.21 4.37
N CYS A 554 14.87 -17.11 4.18
CA CYS A 554 15.05 -15.85 4.92
C CYS A 554 16.51 -15.34 4.89
N ASP A 555 17.03 -14.92 6.05
CA ASP A 555 18.39 -14.40 6.21
C ASP A 555 19.50 -15.47 6.17
N ALA A 556 19.19 -16.75 5.88
CA ALA A 556 20.18 -17.84 5.82
C ALA A 556 21.07 -17.79 4.55
N ILE A 557 21.32 -16.60 4.02
CA ILE A 557 22.23 -16.34 2.90
C ILE A 557 23.67 -16.58 3.38
N PRO A 558 24.43 -17.51 2.78
CA PRO A 558 25.82 -17.71 3.17
C PRO A 558 26.68 -16.49 2.79
N GLU A 559 27.67 -16.19 3.63
CA GLU A 559 28.71 -15.21 3.30
C GLU A 559 29.44 -15.60 2.00
N ALA A 560 29.92 -14.61 1.26
CA ALA A 560 30.70 -14.84 0.05
C ALA A 560 32.03 -15.51 0.44
N ILE A 561 32.30 -16.71 -0.10
CA ILE A 561 33.61 -17.32 0.08
C ILE A 561 34.68 -16.46 -0.61
N ILE A 562 35.81 -16.31 0.06
CA ILE A 562 36.99 -15.63 -0.48
C ILE A 562 37.65 -16.60 -1.46
N LEU A 563 37.66 -16.23 -2.74
CA LEU A 563 38.39 -16.92 -3.80
C LEU A 563 39.64 -16.13 -4.14
N THR A 564 40.70 -16.84 -4.48
CA THR A 564 41.89 -16.32 -5.14
C THR A 564 41.98 -16.86 -6.56
N ALA A 565 42.74 -16.19 -7.40
CA ALA A 565 43.02 -16.64 -8.75
C ALA A 565 44.52 -16.54 -9.02
N THR A 566 45.01 -17.46 -9.84
CA THR A 566 46.37 -17.42 -10.39
C THR A 566 46.28 -17.29 -11.89
N ASP A 567 47.16 -16.49 -12.46
CA ASP A 567 47.41 -16.51 -13.89
C ASP A 567 48.80 -17.11 -14.20
N THR A 568 48.96 -17.57 -15.44
CA THR A 568 50.27 -17.88 -16.06
C THR A 568 51.18 -16.65 -16.20
N CYS A 569 50.59 -15.45 -16.22
CA CYS A 569 51.16 -14.19 -16.65
C CYS A 569 50.97 -13.08 -15.60
N GLY A 570 51.78 -13.13 -14.55
CA GLY A 570 51.72 -12.13 -13.48
C GLY A 570 50.72 -12.50 -12.38
N ASN A 571 49.89 -11.55 -11.98
CA ASN A 571 48.93 -11.74 -10.89
C ASN A 571 47.49 -11.65 -11.40
N ALA A 572 46.58 -12.33 -10.69
CA ALA A 572 45.16 -12.16 -10.87
C ALA A 572 44.51 -11.69 -9.58
N THR A 573 43.51 -10.81 -9.72
CA THR A 573 42.71 -10.27 -8.62
C THR A 573 41.28 -10.78 -8.74
N VAL A 574 40.63 -11.11 -7.62
CA VAL A 574 39.23 -11.54 -7.61
C VAL A 574 38.36 -10.46 -6.99
N SER A 575 37.35 -10.03 -7.73
CA SER A 575 36.26 -9.20 -7.22
C SER A 575 35.00 -10.04 -7.05
N VAL A 576 34.16 -9.72 -6.06
CA VAL A 576 32.85 -10.34 -5.86
C VAL A 576 31.77 -9.25 -5.82
N THR A 577 30.68 -9.49 -6.55
CA THR A 577 29.54 -8.57 -6.64
C THR A 577 28.23 -9.34 -6.51
N ASP A 578 27.33 -8.87 -5.65
CA ASP A 578 25.97 -9.40 -5.50
C ASP A 578 24.98 -8.49 -6.24
N SER A 579 24.01 -9.09 -6.92
CA SER A 579 22.83 -8.39 -7.46
C SER A 579 21.55 -9.10 -7.05
N ARG A 580 20.54 -8.34 -6.58
CA ARG A 580 19.25 -8.88 -6.14
C ARG A 580 18.21 -8.71 -7.25
N THR A 581 17.44 -9.77 -7.51
CA THR A 581 16.20 -9.71 -8.27
C THR A 581 15.05 -10.13 -7.35
N ASN A 582 14.11 -9.21 -7.12
CA ASN A 582 12.95 -9.46 -6.26
C ASN A 582 12.00 -10.48 -6.93
N GLY A 583 11.41 -11.37 -6.13
CA GLY A 583 10.39 -12.32 -6.55
C GLY A 583 8.98 -11.81 -6.27
N ASN A 584 8.06 -12.74 -6.03
CA ASN A 584 6.62 -12.46 -5.96
C ASN A 584 6.13 -11.84 -4.63
N CYS A 585 6.98 -11.82 -3.59
CA CYS A 585 6.73 -11.24 -2.26
C CYS A 585 8.07 -10.77 -1.65
N PRO A 586 8.08 -9.95 -0.60
CA PRO A 586 9.31 -9.33 -0.06
C PRO A 586 10.41 -10.34 0.32
N SER A 587 10.02 -11.48 0.90
CA SER A 587 10.93 -12.52 1.40
C SER A 587 11.34 -13.56 0.34
N ASN A 588 10.73 -13.51 -0.87
CA ASN A 588 11.15 -14.32 -2.02
C ASN A 588 11.98 -13.48 -2.99
N TYR A 589 13.25 -13.83 -3.19
CA TYR A 589 14.14 -13.14 -4.12
C TYR A 589 15.35 -13.99 -4.49
N THR A 590 16.01 -13.68 -5.61
CA THR A 590 17.27 -14.32 -6.00
C THR A 590 18.42 -13.33 -5.86
N ILE A 591 19.48 -13.72 -5.15
CA ILE A 591 20.77 -13.02 -5.22
C ILE A 591 21.65 -13.76 -6.23
N THR A 592 22.02 -13.06 -7.30
CA THR A 592 23.06 -13.52 -8.23
C THR A 592 24.39 -12.99 -7.75
N ARG A 593 25.18 -13.86 -7.11
CA ARG A 593 26.55 -13.57 -6.68
C ARG A 593 27.52 -13.93 -7.81
N ARG A 594 28.39 -13.00 -8.16
CA ARG A 594 29.35 -13.16 -9.26
C ARG A 594 30.77 -12.88 -8.76
N TRP A 595 31.66 -13.84 -8.93
CA TRP A 595 33.10 -13.66 -8.79
C TRP A 595 33.70 -13.43 -10.17
N VAL A 596 34.52 -12.40 -10.31
CA VAL A 596 35.29 -12.11 -11.53
C VAL A 596 36.76 -12.08 -11.14
N ALA A 597 37.52 -13.05 -11.64
CA ALA A 597 38.97 -13.03 -11.65
C ALA A 597 39.43 -12.21 -12.85
N THR A 598 40.33 -11.25 -12.63
CA THR A 598 40.91 -10.36 -13.65
C THR A 598 42.42 -10.30 -13.47
N ASP A 599 43.17 -10.54 -14.54
CA ASP A 599 44.64 -10.42 -14.57
C ASP A 599 45.13 -8.97 -14.77
N ASP A 600 46.45 -8.78 -14.73
CA ASP A 600 47.15 -7.51 -14.94
C ASP A 600 46.97 -6.94 -16.38
N CYS A 601 46.41 -7.70 -17.33
CA CYS A 601 46.11 -7.31 -18.71
C CYS A 601 44.60 -7.14 -19.00
N GLY A 602 43.74 -7.41 -18.03
CA GLY A 602 42.29 -7.21 -18.10
C GLY A 602 41.51 -8.36 -18.74
N ILE A 603 42.12 -9.54 -18.97
CA ILE A 603 41.37 -10.74 -19.36
C ILE A 603 40.66 -11.28 -18.10
N THR A 604 39.51 -11.94 -18.27
CA THR A 604 38.65 -12.30 -17.13
C THR A 604 38.08 -13.70 -17.20
N THR A 605 38.02 -14.35 -16.03
CA THR A 605 37.25 -15.57 -15.79
C THR A 605 36.15 -15.27 -14.78
N THR A 606 34.92 -15.69 -15.07
CA THR A 606 33.74 -15.40 -14.25
C THR A 606 33.11 -16.68 -13.73
N HIS A 607 32.76 -16.70 -12.44
CA HIS A 607 31.87 -17.69 -11.83
C HIS A 607 30.62 -17.03 -11.26
N THR A 608 29.48 -17.71 -11.35
CA THR A 608 28.19 -17.23 -10.83
C THR A 608 27.51 -18.25 -9.94
N GLN A 609 26.95 -17.77 -8.84
CA GLN A 609 26.07 -18.51 -7.94
C GLN A 609 24.73 -17.78 -7.83
N ASN A 610 23.64 -18.51 -8.10
CA ASN A 610 22.29 -18.04 -7.80
C ASN A 610 21.88 -18.56 -6.41
N ILE A 611 21.62 -17.64 -5.50
CA ILE A 611 21.09 -17.90 -4.16
C ILE A 611 19.59 -17.60 -4.23
N ILE A 612 18.77 -18.65 -4.31
CA ILE A 612 17.32 -18.52 -4.31
C ILE A 612 16.89 -18.43 -2.85
N VAL A 613 16.55 -17.22 -2.39
CA VAL A 613 15.89 -17.00 -1.11
C VAL A 613 14.41 -17.19 -1.33
N GLN A 614 13.83 -18.14 -0.62
CA GLN A 614 12.39 -18.37 -0.63
C GLN A 614 11.90 -18.69 0.77
N ASP A 615 10.78 -18.09 1.13
CA ASP A 615 10.00 -18.48 2.29
C ASP A 615 9.15 -19.72 1.94
N THR A 616 9.29 -20.78 2.72
CA THR A 616 8.48 -22.00 2.59
C THR A 616 7.84 -22.45 3.90
N THR A 617 7.98 -21.65 4.96
CA THR A 617 7.50 -21.99 6.31
C THR A 617 6.33 -21.07 6.67
N ALA A 618 5.20 -21.65 7.08
CA ALA A 618 4.01 -20.87 7.41
C ALA A 618 4.06 -20.30 8.85
N PRO A 619 3.42 -19.16 9.12
CA PRO A 619 3.51 -18.46 10.38
C PRO A 619 2.93 -19.26 11.55
N THR A 620 3.42 -18.98 12.75
CA THR A 620 3.02 -19.65 13.99
C THR A 620 2.40 -18.67 14.98
N PHE A 621 1.30 -19.08 15.64
CA PHE A 621 0.69 -18.28 16.69
C PHE A 621 1.59 -18.21 17.93
N VAL A 622 1.75 -17.02 18.50
CA VAL A 622 2.53 -16.78 19.73
C VAL A 622 1.70 -17.06 20.97
N ASP A 623 0.44 -16.63 20.94
CA ASP A 623 -0.48 -16.68 22.07
C ASP A 623 -1.18 -18.04 22.19
N ALA A 624 -1.70 -18.33 23.38
CA ALA A 624 -2.50 -19.53 23.60
C ALA A 624 -3.80 -19.46 22.78
N LEU A 625 -4.02 -20.48 21.93
CA LEU A 625 -5.17 -20.54 21.05
C LEU A 625 -6.48 -20.76 21.84
N PRO A 626 -7.58 -20.06 21.51
CA PRO A 626 -8.82 -20.16 22.25
C PRO A 626 -9.50 -21.52 22.03
N GLU A 627 -9.96 -22.12 23.14
CA GLU A 627 -10.67 -23.40 23.16
C GLU A 627 -12.17 -23.23 22.82
N ASN A 628 -12.80 -24.35 22.44
CA ASN A 628 -14.24 -24.40 22.18
C ASN A 628 -15.04 -24.14 23.46
N ILE A 629 -16.16 -23.43 23.35
CA ILE A 629 -16.98 -23.02 24.50
C ILE A 629 -18.47 -23.16 24.18
N THR A 630 -19.28 -23.34 25.21
CA THR A 630 -20.75 -23.27 25.15
C THR A 630 -21.22 -22.09 25.99
N VAL A 631 -22.12 -21.28 25.43
CA VAL A 631 -22.65 -20.05 26.06
C VAL A 631 -24.16 -19.95 25.86
N GLU A 632 -24.83 -19.22 26.74
CA GLU A 632 -26.27 -18.95 26.65
C GLU A 632 -26.51 -17.59 25.99
N CYS A 633 -27.46 -17.53 25.06
CA CYS A 633 -27.94 -16.31 24.42
C CYS A 633 -26.80 -15.43 23.83
N ASP A 634 -26.79 -14.13 24.16
CA ASP A 634 -25.81 -13.16 23.66
C ASP A 634 -24.46 -13.17 24.42
N MET A 635 -24.20 -14.14 25.31
CA MET A 635 -22.94 -14.27 26.06
C MET A 635 -21.77 -14.78 25.20
N ILE A 636 -21.75 -14.45 23.90
CA ILE A 636 -20.67 -14.76 22.97
C ILE A 636 -19.42 -13.98 23.39
N PRO A 637 -18.27 -14.64 23.64
CA PRO A 637 -17.04 -13.93 23.99
C PRO A 637 -16.55 -13.11 22.79
N GLU A 638 -16.04 -11.91 23.07
CA GLU A 638 -15.29 -11.11 22.10
C GLU A 638 -14.11 -11.90 21.51
N ALA A 639 -13.75 -11.59 20.26
CA ALA A 639 -12.62 -12.23 19.61
C ALA A 639 -11.31 -11.89 20.34
N SER A 640 -10.57 -12.92 20.77
CA SER A 640 -9.30 -12.73 21.47
C SER A 640 -8.27 -12.16 20.50
N THR A 641 -7.60 -11.06 20.89
CA THR A 641 -6.49 -10.52 20.11
C THR A 641 -5.28 -11.44 20.25
N ILE A 642 -5.01 -12.25 19.22
CA ILE A 642 -3.84 -13.12 19.17
C ILE A 642 -2.86 -12.64 18.09
N THR A 643 -1.58 -12.86 18.35
CA THR A 643 -0.47 -12.53 17.45
C THR A 643 0.14 -13.80 16.85
N ALA A 644 0.78 -13.62 15.70
CA ALA A 644 1.58 -14.64 15.04
C ALA A 644 2.97 -14.09 14.72
N ILE A 645 3.95 -14.98 14.62
CA ILE A 645 5.31 -14.70 14.16
C ILE A 645 5.64 -15.62 13.00
N ASP A 646 6.50 -15.12 12.13
CA ASP A 646 7.10 -15.88 11.05
C ASP A 646 8.64 -15.83 11.14
N ASN A 647 9.33 -16.77 10.50
CA ASN A 647 10.80 -16.77 10.43
C ASN A 647 11.36 -15.89 9.30
N CYS A 648 10.52 -15.48 8.34
CA CYS A 648 10.86 -14.77 7.12
C CYS A 648 10.23 -13.38 7.01
N GLY A 649 9.36 -12.96 7.94
CA GLY A 649 8.72 -11.64 7.90
C GLY A 649 7.72 -11.38 9.04
N GLU A 650 6.84 -10.39 8.83
CA GLU A 650 5.69 -10.17 9.72
C GLU A 650 4.53 -11.11 9.37
N ALA A 651 3.78 -11.55 10.39
CA ALA A 651 2.58 -12.37 10.22
C ALA A 651 1.34 -11.61 10.70
N LYS A 652 0.33 -11.50 9.83
CA LYS A 652 -0.94 -10.86 10.12
C LYS A 652 -2.01 -11.89 10.45
N VAL A 653 -2.66 -11.74 11.61
CA VAL A 653 -3.84 -12.54 11.95
C VAL A 653 -5.11 -11.81 11.50
N THR A 654 -6.00 -12.51 10.80
CA THR A 654 -7.38 -12.08 10.58
C THR A 654 -8.35 -13.00 11.32
N VAL A 655 -9.53 -12.49 11.67
CA VAL A 655 -10.59 -13.24 12.35
C VAL A 655 -11.87 -13.17 11.52
N SER A 656 -12.54 -14.30 11.33
CA SER A 656 -13.83 -14.38 10.65
C SER A 656 -14.76 -15.39 11.31
N ASP A 657 -16.01 -14.98 11.50
CA ASP A 657 -17.04 -15.80 12.14
C ASP A 657 -18.01 -16.35 11.08
N VAL A 658 -18.23 -17.67 11.10
CA VAL A 658 -19.25 -18.34 10.28
C VAL A 658 -20.32 -18.91 11.20
N ARG A 659 -21.52 -18.32 11.17
CA ARG A 659 -22.70 -18.82 11.90
C ARG A 659 -23.37 -19.96 11.13
N THR A 660 -23.72 -21.03 11.85
CA THR A 660 -24.59 -22.12 11.39
C THR A 660 -25.77 -22.22 12.35
N ASP A 661 -26.99 -21.99 11.85
CA ASP A 661 -28.19 -22.08 12.68
C ASP A 661 -28.49 -23.52 13.11
N GLY A 662 -28.99 -23.67 14.34
CA GLY A 662 -29.34 -24.95 14.95
C GLY A 662 -30.84 -25.28 14.84
N ASN A 663 -31.34 -26.02 15.83
CA ASN A 663 -32.69 -26.60 15.79
C ASN A 663 -33.83 -25.59 16.11
N CYS A 664 -33.49 -24.41 16.63
CA CYS A 664 -34.41 -23.32 16.96
C CYS A 664 -33.66 -21.97 16.83
N PRO A 665 -34.36 -20.81 16.76
CA PRO A 665 -33.73 -19.53 16.44
C PRO A 665 -32.58 -19.09 17.37
N SER A 666 -32.66 -19.44 18.65
CA SER A 666 -31.69 -19.06 19.68
C SER A 666 -30.54 -20.08 19.86
N ASN A 667 -30.62 -21.25 19.20
CA ASN A 667 -29.55 -22.25 19.18
C ASN A 667 -28.77 -22.16 17.86
N TYR A 668 -27.48 -21.89 17.91
CA TYR A 668 -26.62 -21.81 16.73
C TYR A 668 -25.14 -22.01 17.09
N ILE A 669 -24.32 -22.34 16.10
CA ILE A 669 -22.87 -22.49 16.28
C ILE A 669 -22.17 -21.37 15.51
N ILE A 670 -21.24 -20.68 16.16
CA ILE A 670 -20.27 -19.80 15.50
C ILE A 670 -18.95 -20.57 15.38
N ALA A 671 -18.50 -20.80 14.15
CA ALA A 671 -17.15 -21.22 13.84
C ALA A 671 -16.27 -19.98 13.62
N ARG A 672 -15.53 -19.57 14.64
CA ARG A 672 -14.61 -18.44 14.61
C ARG A 672 -13.24 -18.92 14.12
N THR A 673 -12.86 -18.48 12.93
CA THR A 673 -11.58 -18.83 12.31
C THR A 673 -10.58 -17.70 12.51
N TYR A 674 -9.45 -18.03 13.13
CA TYR A 674 -8.26 -17.19 13.17
C TYR A 674 -7.31 -17.66 12.06
N LEU A 675 -6.91 -16.75 11.17
CA LEU A 675 -6.03 -17.07 10.05
C LEU A 675 -4.77 -16.20 10.14
N ALA A 676 -3.66 -16.80 10.59
CA ALA A 676 -2.34 -16.20 10.45
C ALA A 676 -1.90 -16.31 8.98
N THR A 677 -1.46 -15.20 8.40
CA THR A 677 -0.98 -15.08 7.01
C THR A 677 0.30 -14.25 7.00
N ASP A 678 1.38 -14.76 6.40
CA ASP A 678 2.62 -14.01 6.19
C ASP A 678 2.55 -13.10 4.95
N GLU A 679 3.63 -12.36 4.67
CA GLU A 679 3.73 -11.47 3.49
C GLU A 679 3.81 -12.21 2.13
N CYS A 680 4.12 -13.50 2.14
CA CYS A 680 4.20 -14.37 0.96
C CYS A 680 2.92 -15.20 0.71
N GLY A 681 1.96 -15.13 1.63
CA GLY A 681 0.64 -15.76 1.54
C GLY A 681 0.58 -17.21 1.99
N LEU A 682 1.56 -17.73 2.73
CA LEU A 682 1.37 -19.00 3.45
C LEU A 682 0.48 -18.72 4.66
N THR A 683 -0.23 -19.76 5.14
CA THR A 683 -1.29 -19.58 6.12
C THR A 683 -1.36 -20.70 7.15
N THR A 684 -1.65 -20.30 8.39
CA THR A 684 -1.93 -21.21 9.52
C THR A 684 -3.29 -20.88 10.11
N PRO A 685 -4.32 -21.73 9.88
CA PRO A 685 -5.65 -21.54 10.44
C PRO A 685 -5.80 -22.19 11.83
N HIS A 686 -6.54 -21.54 12.71
CA HIS A 686 -7.14 -22.13 13.93
C HIS A 686 -8.64 -21.86 13.92
N VAL A 687 -9.46 -22.82 14.40
CA VAL A 687 -10.91 -22.68 14.46
C VAL A 687 -11.39 -22.92 15.90
N GLN A 688 -12.02 -21.91 16.47
CA GLN A 688 -12.78 -22.00 17.71
C GLN A 688 -14.26 -22.25 17.39
N ILE A 689 -14.86 -23.24 18.05
CA ILE A 689 -16.29 -23.51 18.00
C ILE A 689 -16.96 -22.93 19.24
N ILE A 690 -17.84 -21.96 19.03
CA ILE A 690 -18.70 -21.36 20.06
C ILE A 690 -20.11 -21.91 19.83
N THR A 691 -20.58 -22.75 20.75
CA THR A 691 -21.97 -23.25 20.73
C THR A 691 -22.85 -22.29 21.53
N VAL A 692 -23.75 -21.58 20.85
CA VAL A 692 -24.81 -20.83 21.51
C VAL A 692 -26.03 -21.73 21.63
N GLN A 693 -26.54 -21.87 22.85
CA GLN A 693 -27.73 -22.64 23.15
C GLN A 693 -28.59 -21.92 24.20
N ASP A 694 -29.89 -22.14 24.13
CA ASP A 694 -30.89 -21.72 25.08
C ASP A 694 -31.31 -22.94 25.90
N THR A 695 -31.02 -22.94 27.20
CA THR A 695 -31.38 -24.01 28.13
C THR A 695 -32.26 -23.55 29.30
N THR A 696 -32.72 -22.30 29.27
CA THR A 696 -33.54 -21.69 30.33
C THR A 696 -34.97 -21.52 29.85
N ALA A 697 -35.94 -21.74 30.76
CA ALA A 697 -37.35 -21.51 30.46
C ALA A 697 -37.78 -20.09 30.86
N PRO A 698 -38.82 -19.52 30.22
CA PRO A 698 -39.30 -18.16 30.50
C PRO A 698 -39.74 -17.96 31.96
N ILE A 699 -39.38 -16.81 32.54
CA ILE A 699 -39.72 -16.43 33.92
C ILE A 699 -40.79 -15.33 33.97
N PRO A 700 -41.59 -15.21 35.05
CA PRO A 700 -42.54 -14.11 35.20
C PRO A 700 -41.79 -12.77 35.30
N THR A 701 -42.30 -11.72 34.65
CA THR A 701 -41.71 -10.37 34.74
C THR A 701 -42.03 -9.67 36.07
N SER A 702 -42.98 -10.20 36.83
CA SER A 702 -43.47 -9.66 38.10
C SER A 702 -43.84 -10.80 39.03
N ASP A 703 -43.54 -10.65 40.32
CA ASP A 703 -43.99 -11.57 41.37
C ASP A 703 -45.53 -11.61 41.43
N PHE A 704 -46.07 -12.79 41.70
CA PHE A 704 -47.50 -13.02 41.96
C PHE A 704 -47.67 -13.85 43.22
N GLU A 705 -48.80 -13.73 43.91
CA GLU A 705 -49.09 -14.56 45.08
C GLU A 705 -49.52 -15.96 44.64
N GLU A 706 -48.67 -16.96 44.88
CA GLU A 706 -48.90 -18.38 44.55
C GLU A 706 -50.07 -18.99 45.35
N VAL A 707 -50.39 -18.43 46.52
CA VAL A 707 -51.52 -18.85 47.36
C VAL A 707 -52.27 -17.62 47.83
N LEU A 708 -53.59 -17.62 47.62
CA LEU A 708 -54.49 -16.54 48.03
C LEU A 708 -55.70 -17.12 48.77
N ASP A 709 -56.00 -16.60 49.96
CA ASP A 709 -57.21 -16.97 50.71
C ASP A 709 -58.34 -16.00 50.33
N VAL A 710 -59.45 -16.51 49.79
CA VAL A 710 -60.57 -15.71 49.25
C VAL A 710 -61.92 -16.22 49.76
N SER A 711 -62.97 -15.41 49.64
CA SER A 711 -64.35 -15.83 49.90
C SER A 711 -65.00 -16.35 48.62
N CYS A 712 -65.90 -17.34 48.73
CA CYS A 712 -66.76 -17.76 47.62
C CYS A 712 -67.65 -16.61 47.07
N THR A 713 -67.84 -15.52 47.82
CA THR A 713 -68.57 -14.32 47.39
C THR A 713 -67.72 -13.25 46.70
N ASP A 714 -66.38 -13.34 46.80
CA ASP A 714 -65.43 -12.36 46.27
C ASP A 714 -64.16 -13.06 45.77
N ILE A 715 -64.31 -13.79 44.66
CA ILE A 715 -63.21 -14.48 43.97
C ILE A 715 -62.66 -13.51 42.90
N PRO A 716 -61.38 -13.09 42.99
CA PRO A 716 -60.79 -12.17 42.03
C PRO A 716 -60.56 -12.83 40.68
N GLU A 717 -60.63 -12.04 39.60
CA GLU A 717 -60.25 -12.44 38.24
C GLU A 717 -58.81 -12.98 38.17
N ALA A 718 -58.50 -13.73 37.12
CA ALA A 718 -57.13 -14.21 36.90
C ALA A 718 -56.18 -13.03 36.59
N PRO A 719 -54.99 -12.95 37.23
CA PRO A 719 -54.04 -11.90 36.92
C PRO A 719 -53.48 -12.07 35.49
N GLU A 720 -53.32 -10.96 34.77
CA GLU A 720 -52.61 -10.94 33.48
C GLU A 720 -51.10 -11.13 33.73
N MET A 721 -50.64 -12.37 33.58
CA MET A 721 -49.24 -12.74 33.74
C MET A 721 -48.47 -12.49 32.44
N THR A 722 -47.40 -11.69 32.51
CA THR A 722 -46.41 -11.55 31.43
C THR A 722 -45.10 -12.24 31.79
N PHE A 723 -44.44 -12.81 30.78
CA PHE A 723 -43.24 -13.62 30.94
C PHE A 723 -42.12 -13.07 30.04
N SER A 724 -40.90 -13.11 30.55
CA SER A 724 -39.69 -12.76 29.82
C SER A 724 -38.74 -13.93 29.83
N ASP A 725 -38.11 -14.17 28.69
CA ASP A 725 -37.00 -15.09 28.55
C ASP A 725 -35.72 -14.32 28.17
N ASN A 726 -34.54 -14.87 28.49
CA ASN A 726 -33.25 -14.24 28.23
C ASN A 726 -32.75 -14.45 26.79
N CYS A 727 -33.22 -15.48 26.11
CA CYS A 727 -32.81 -15.97 24.80
C CYS A 727 -33.92 -15.82 23.74
N SER A 728 -35.17 -15.69 24.16
CA SER A 728 -36.34 -15.73 23.30
C SER A 728 -37.31 -14.56 23.52
N SER A 729 -37.52 -13.76 22.47
CA SER A 729 -38.61 -12.76 22.45
C SER A 729 -39.98 -13.38 22.12
N ASN A 730 -40.04 -14.68 21.83
CA ASN A 730 -41.25 -15.39 21.42
C ASN A 730 -41.64 -16.43 22.48
N VAL A 731 -42.25 -15.94 23.56
CA VAL A 731 -42.80 -16.77 24.64
C VAL A 731 -44.22 -17.20 24.31
N ILE A 732 -44.49 -18.50 24.39
CA ILE A 732 -45.80 -19.12 24.22
C ILE A 732 -46.36 -19.42 25.62
N GLN A 733 -47.61 -18.99 25.87
CA GLN A 733 -48.28 -19.12 27.15
C GLN A 733 -49.62 -19.85 26.97
N GLU A 734 -49.86 -20.90 27.75
CA GLU A 734 -51.16 -21.57 27.87
C GLU A 734 -51.68 -21.44 29.30
N PHE A 735 -52.90 -20.95 29.46
CA PHE A 735 -53.58 -20.80 30.76
C PHE A 735 -54.69 -21.85 30.91
N THR A 736 -54.75 -22.47 32.09
CA THR A 736 -55.83 -23.37 32.48
C THR A 736 -56.27 -23.10 33.92
N GLU A 737 -57.56 -23.25 34.20
CA GLU A 737 -58.13 -23.11 35.54
C GLU A 737 -58.98 -24.34 35.87
N THR A 738 -58.88 -24.81 37.11
CA THR A 738 -59.67 -25.94 37.62
C THR A 738 -60.26 -25.59 38.99
N ASN A 739 -61.49 -26.03 39.25
CA ASN A 739 -62.21 -25.76 40.50
C ASN A 739 -62.57 -27.10 41.17
N THR A 740 -62.30 -27.24 42.46
CA THR A 740 -62.55 -28.46 43.25
C THR A 740 -63.85 -28.46 44.04
N PHE A 741 -64.76 -27.49 43.82
CA PHE A 741 -66.05 -27.41 44.49
C PHE A 741 -66.90 -28.67 44.26
N ASP A 742 -67.47 -29.21 45.34
CA ASP A 742 -68.30 -30.41 45.35
C ASP A 742 -69.59 -30.14 46.14
N GLU A 743 -70.73 -30.04 45.44
CA GLU A 743 -72.07 -29.81 46.01
C GLU A 743 -72.52 -30.90 47.00
N SER A 744 -71.78 -31.99 47.16
CA SER A 744 -72.06 -33.04 48.15
C SER A 744 -71.29 -32.88 49.48
N VAL A 745 -70.38 -31.90 49.58
CA VAL A 745 -69.52 -31.69 50.75
C VAL A 745 -69.54 -30.23 51.20
N ILE A 746 -69.97 -29.97 52.44
CA ILE A 746 -69.83 -28.65 53.08
C ILE A 746 -68.38 -28.51 53.58
N ALA A 747 -67.49 -28.06 52.70
CA ALA A 747 -66.10 -27.74 53.02
C ALA A 747 -65.54 -26.68 52.04
N ASP A 748 -64.59 -25.88 52.51
CA ASP A 748 -63.82 -24.94 51.68
C ASP A 748 -63.19 -25.69 50.49
N TYR A 749 -63.13 -25.02 49.34
CA TYR A 749 -62.64 -25.60 48.09
C TYR A 749 -61.47 -24.80 47.52
N GLN A 750 -60.86 -25.30 46.45
CA GLN A 750 -59.73 -24.64 45.78
C GLN A 750 -60.04 -24.34 44.32
N ILE A 751 -59.53 -23.20 43.85
CA ILE A 751 -59.37 -22.91 42.42
C ILE A 751 -57.88 -22.91 42.13
N ILE A 752 -57.44 -23.80 41.23
CA ILE A 752 -56.05 -23.93 40.82
C ILE A 752 -55.91 -23.38 39.40
N ARG A 753 -55.19 -22.28 39.30
CA ARG A 753 -54.77 -21.61 38.06
C ARG A 753 -53.38 -22.10 37.69
N THR A 754 -53.19 -22.47 36.44
CA THR A 754 -51.91 -22.99 35.91
C THR A 754 -51.56 -22.28 34.61
N TRP A 755 -50.40 -21.61 34.61
CA TRP A 755 -49.77 -21.07 33.41
C TRP A 755 -48.62 -21.99 33.01
N THR A 756 -48.74 -22.61 31.84
CA THR A 756 -47.65 -23.31 31.18
C THR A 756 -47.00 -22.36 30.21
N VAL A 757 -45.69 -22.12 30.35
CA VAL A 757 -44.95 -21.23 29.45
C VAL A 757 -43.78 -21.95 28.81
N SER A 758 -43.53 -21.65 27.54
CA SER A 758 -42.39 -22.17 26.80
C SER A 758 -41.84 -21.15 25.81
N ASP A 759 -40.55 -21.24 25.55
CA ASP A 759 -39.87 -20.44 24.52
C ASP A 759 -39.93 -21.11 23.12
N ALA A 760 -39.32 -20.46 22.13
CA ALA A 760 -39.20 -20.96 20.76
C ALA A 760 -38.22 -22.14 20.57
N CYS A 761 -37.43 -22.49 21.59
CA CYS A 761 -36.51 -23.64 21.64
C CYS A 761 -37.09 -24.85 22.38
N GLY A 762 -38.19 -24.66 23.11
CA GLY A 762 -38.95 -25.70 23.79
C GLY A 762 -38.54 -25.93 25.25
N ASN A 763 -37.78 -25.02 25.89
CA ASN A 763 -37.69 -25.07 27.34
C ASN A 763 -39.05 -24.60 27.91
N GLN A 764 -39.51 -25.25 28.96
CA GLN A 764 -40.88 -25.14 29.44
C GLN A 764 -40.90 -25.15 30.97
N GLU A 765 -41.66 -24.23 31.57
CA GLU A 765 -41.88 -24.16 33.01
C GLU A 765 -43.38 -23.99 33.32
N VAL A 766 -43.80 -24.38 34.52
CA VAL A 766 -45.20 -24.36 34.94
C VAL A 766 -45.37 -23.59 36.25
N TYR A 767 -46.13 -22.50 36.18
CA TYR A 767 -46.45 -21.63 37.31
C TYR A 767 -47.89 -21.87 37.77
N THR A 768 -48.11 -21.98 39.07
CA THR A 768 -49.45 -22.26 39.65
C THR A 768 -49.85 -21.24 40.71
N GLN A 769 -51.09 -20.77 40.65
CA GLN A 769 -51.74 -20.03 41.74
C GLN A 769 -52.89 -20.86 42.31
N THR A 770 -52.92 -21.04 43.62
CA THR A 770 -53.98 -21.75 44.35
C THR A 770 -54.79 -20.76 45.18
N LEU A 771 -56.07 -20.59 44.83
CA LEU A 771 -57.01 -19.83 45.63
C LEU A 771 -57.68 -20.80 46.61
N ASN A 772 -57.50 -20.59 47.92
CA ASN A 772 -58.28 -21.29 48.95
C ASN A 772 -59.58 -20.51 49.13
N VAL A 773 -60.70 -21.10 48.73
CA VAL A 773 -62.01 -20.44 48.72
C VAL A 773 -62.82 -20.87 49.94
N ALA A 774 -62.98 -19.95 50.89
CA ALA A 774 -63.79 -20.14 52.08
C ALA A 774 -65.30 -20.16 51.75
N LEU A 775 -66.04 -21.10 52.35
CA LEU A 775 -67.49 -21.15 52.28
C LEU A 775 -68.14 -20.12 53.22
N ASP A 776 -68.58 -19.00 52.65
CA ASP A 776 -69.40 -18.02 53.37
C ASP A 776 -70.89 -18.41 53.38
N GLU A 777 -71.60 -17.97 54.43
CA GLU A 777 -73.04 -18.16 54.63
C GLU A 777 -73.86 -17.02 54.00
N ILE A 778 -74.65 -17.34 52.97
CA ILE A 778 -75.66 -16.45 52.40
C ILE A 778 -76.99 -16.70 53.13
N ILE A 779 -77.32 -15.84 54.09
CA ILE A 779 -78.53 -15.96 54.93
C ILE A 779 -79.70 -15.19 54.30
N ASN A 780 -80.82 -15.88 54.11
CA ASN A 780 -82.10 -15.35 53.62
C ASN A 780 -83.22 -15.62 54.63
N GLU A 781 -84.20 -14.72 54.73
CA GLU A 781 -85.38 -14.87 55.60
C GLU A 781 -86.65 -14.65 54.78
N VAL A 782 -87.64 -15.54 54.94
CA VAL A 782 -88.91 -15.54 54.21
C VAL A 782 -90.07 -15.69 55.19
N VAL A 783 -90.92 -14.67 55.29
CA VAL A 783 -92.14 -14.71 56.11
C VAL A 783 -93.30 -15.21 55.25
N ALA A 784 -93.91 -16.33 55.65
CA ALA A 784 -95.05 -16.95 54.98
C ALA A 784 -96.39 -16.64 55.69
N GLU A 785 -97.51 -16.90 55.01
CA GLU A 785 -98.86 -16.62 55.55
C GLU A 785 -99.28 -17.60 56.67
N ASP A 786 -100.09 -17.12 57.61
CA ASP A 786 -100.64 -17.90 58.73
C ASP A 786 -101.62 -18.99 58.25
N ILE A 787 -101.59 -20.17 58.89
CA ILE A 787 -102.41 -21.33 58.52
C ILE A 787 -103.21 -21.88 59.71
N CYS A 788 -104.36 -22.50 59.45
CA CYS A 788 -105.04 -23.31 60.46
C CYS A 788 -104.42 -24.72 60.53
N PHE A 789 -104.35 -25.33 61.72
CA PHE A 789 -103.78 -26.68 61.88
C PHE A 789 -104.49 -27.76 61.04
N ASP A 790 -105.76 -27.55 60.66
CA ASP A 790 -106.56 -28.44 59.82
C ASP A 790 -106.52 -28.11 58.30
N ASN A 791 -105.75 -27.09 57.88
CA ASN A 791 -105.59 -26.74 56.45
C ASN A 791 -104.77 -27.75 55.64
N GLY A 792 -104.06 -28.69 56.29
CA GLY A 792 -103.23 -29.71 55.63
C GLY A 792 -101.73 -29.37 55.64
N VAL A 793 -100.98 -30.04 54.76
CA VAL A 793 -99.50 -29.96 54.70
C VAL A 793 -99.00 -28.85 53.76
N VAL A 794 -97.84 -28.29 54.07
CA VAL A 794 -97.15 -27.22 53.32
C VAL A 794 -95.89 -27.79 52.66
N ASN A 795 -95.61 -27.40 51.41
CA ASN A 795 -94.32 -27.68 50.76
C ASN A 795 -93.42 -26.44 50.86
N LEU A 796 -92.27 -26.59 51.49
CA LEU A 796 -91.33 -25.52 51.80
C LEU A 796 -90.41 -25.15 50.62
N ASP A 797 -90.17 -26.06 49.67
CA ASP A 797 -89.33 -25.76 48.49
C ASP A 797 -89.89 -24.60 47.66
N GLY A 798 -91.20 -24.32 47.77
CA GLY A 798 -91.85 -23.16 47.15
C GLY A 798 -91.38 -21.79 47.68
N PHE A 799 -90.56 -21.75 48.74
CA PHE A 799 -89.97 -20.54 49.30
C PHE A 799 -88.49 -20.33 48.93
N LEU A 800 -87.86 -21.27 48.20
CA LEU A 800 -86.46 -21.17 47.78
C LEU A 800 -86.32 -20.44 46.43
N SER A 801 -85.14 -19.83 46.21
CA SER A 801 -84.75 -19.33 44.88
C SER A 801 -84.38 -20.48 43.95
N ASN A 802 -84.65 -20.32 42.64
CA ASN A 802 -84.25 -21.29 41.61
C ASN A 802 -82.72 -21.46 41.46
N GLU A 803 -81.93 -20.57 42.08
CA GLU A 803 -80.46 -20.63 42.11
C GLU A 803 -79.92 -21.47 43.28
N VAL A 804 -80.78 -21.90 44.21
CA VAL A 804 -80.37 -22.76 45.34
C VAL A 804 -80.37 -24.22 44.88
N THR A 805 -79.23 -24.89 45.01
CA THR A 805 -79.07 -26.31 44.66
C THR A 805 -78.75 -27.16 45.89
N GLY A 806 -79.21 -28.42 45.86
CA GLY A 806 -79.06 -29.36 46.96
C GLY A 806 -79.71 -28.89 48.27
N GLY A 807 -79.29 -29.50 49.37
CA GLY A 807 -79.68 -29.10 50.72
C GLY A 807 -80.79 -29.92 51.38
N SER A 808 -81.17 -29.48 52.58
CA SER A 808 -82.20 -30.13 53.41
C SER A 808 -82.90 -29.13 54.33
N TRP A 809 -84.16 -29.43 54.65
CA TRP A 809 -84.94 -28.66 55.61
C TRP A 809 -84.88 -29.23 57.03
N GLU A 810 -84.82 -28.35 58.02
CA GLU A 810 -84.92 -28.66 59.44
C GLU A 810 -85.89 -27.73 60.18
N LEU A 811 -86.45 -28.20 61.29
CA LEU A 811 -87.30 -27.41 62.19
C LEU A 811 -86.44 -26.79 63.29
N ILE A 812 -86.28 -25.46 63.26
CA ILE A 812 -85.47 -24.70 64.23
C ILE A 812 -86.30 -24.32 65.47
N GLU A 813 -87.49 -23.78 65.25
CA GLU A 813 -88.37 -23.29 66.32
C GLU A 813 -89.83 -23.66 66.01
N GLY A 814 -90.62 -23.98 67.04
CA GLY A 814 -92.01 -24.41 66.94
C GLY A 814 -92.32 -25.65 67.80
N SER A 815 -93.52 -26.22 67.65
CA SER A 815 -93.87 -27.46 68.35
C SER A 815 -93.37 -28.69 67.59
N PRO A 816 -92.58 -29.60 68.21
CA PRO A 816 -92.08 -30.81 67.56
C PRO A 816 -93.16 -31.88 67.29
N VAL A 817 -94.44 -31.57 67.56
CA VAL A 817 -95.58 -32.40 67.18
C VAL A 817 -95.99 -32.17 65.72
N ALA A 818 -95.74 -30.97 65.18
CA ALA A 818 -95.74 -30.77 63.74
C ALA A 818 -94.46 -31.40 63.15
N THR A 819 -94.59 -32.17 62.08
CA THR A 819 -93.48 -32.98 61.55
C THR A 819 -93.00 -32.44 60.21
N ILE A 820 -91.68 -32.48 60.00
CA ILE A 820 -91.04 -32.18 58.72
C ILE A 820 -90.50 -33.47 58.09
N ASN A 821 -90.72 -33.67 56.80
CA ASN A 821 -90.24 -34.84 56.05
C ASN A 821 -89.85 -34.44 54.63
N GLY A 822 -88.55 -34.39 54.34
CA GLY A 822 -88.03 -33.66 53.18
C GLY A 822 -88.46 -32.21 53.29
N SER A 823 -89.03 -31.66 52.22
CA SER A 823 -89.59 -30.31 52.18
C SER A 823 -91.04 -30.20 52.61
N ILE A 824 -91.67 -31.27 53.10
CA ILE A 824 -93.08 -31.23 53.53
C ILE A 824 -93.19 -30.99 55.04
N PHE A 825 -93.86 -29.91 55.42
CA PHE A 825 -94.22 -29.56 56.80
C PHE A 825 -95.70 -29.90 57.07
N ASP A 826 -95.96 -30.69 58.12
CA ASP A 826 -97.29 -31.19 58.48
C ASP A 826 -97.69 -30.76 59.92
N PRO A 827 -98.55 -29.74 60.07
CA PRO A 827 -99.07 -29.30 61.36
C PRO A 827 -100.32 -30.06 61.84
N THR A 828 -100.86 -31.01 61.07
CA THR A 828 -102.19 -31.60 61.34
C THR A 828 -102.23 -32.43 62.64
N ASN A 829 -101.10 -32.95 63.08
CA ASN A 829 -100.96 -33.75 64.30
C ASN A 829 -101.19 -32.95 65.61
N LEU A 830 -101.30 -31.62 65.53
CA LEU A 830 -101.54 -30.73 66.68
C LEU A 830 -102.91 -30.97 67.37
N ASP A 831 -103.88 -31.64 66.73
CA ASP A 831 -105.16 -32.06 67.35
C ASP A 831 -104.94 -32.92 68.61
N SER A 832 -103.79 -33.62 68.69
CA SER A 832 -103.41 -34.43 69.86
C SER A 832 -102.94 -33.64 71.08
N VAL A 833 -102.66 -32.33 70.93
CA VAL A 833 -102.16 -31.41 71.97
C VAL A 833 -103.27 -30.50 72.51
N TYR A 834 -104.53 -30.76 72.12
CA TYR A 834 -105.68 -29.90 72.43
C TYR A 834 -106.17 -30.05 73.89
N SER A 835 -105.35 -29.60 74.86
CA SER A 835 -105.67 -29.62 76.29
C SER A 835 -105.21 -28.36 77.03
N GLU A 836 -106.18 -27.59 77.56
CA GLU A 836 -106.13 -26.44 78.50
C GLU A 836 -105.12 -25.28 78.29
N GLU A 837 -103.94 -25.49 77.71
CA GLU A 837 -103.07 -24.43 77.21
C GLU A 837 -103.47 -23.98 75.79
N PHE A 838 -104.22 -24.82 75.05
CA PHE A 838 -104.91 -24.44 73.81
C PHE A 838 -106.27 -23.76 74.10
N ASN A 839 -106.20 -22.59 74.73
CA ASN A 839 -107.35 -21.72 74.97
C ASN A 839 -107.71 -20.96 73.67
N PRO A 840 -108.99 -20.79 73.27
CA PRO A 840 -109.40 -20.02 72.08
C PRO A 840 -109.05 -18.51 72.08
N ASN A 841 -108.06 -18.07 72.87
CA ASN A 841 -107.61 -16.69 73.06
C ASN A 841 -106.08 -16.51 72.93
N THR A 842 -105.33 -17.45 72.34
CA THR A 842 -103.89 -17.29 72.02
C THR A 842 -103.66 -16.90 70.55
N GLU A 843 -102.46 -16.40 70.25
CA GLU A 843 -102.02 -15.88 68.94
C GLU A 843 -101.47 -16.95 67.99
N GLY A 844 -101.63 -18.24 68.32
CA GLY A 844 -101.09 -19.37 67.54
C GLY A 844 -99.68 -19.82 67.99
N ILE A 845 -99.08 -20.75 67.24
CA ILE A 845 -97.69 -21.20 67.42
C ILE A 845 -96.87 -20.74 66.21
N GLN A 846 -95.81 -19.97 66.43
CA GLN A 846 -94.84 -19.61 65.39
C GLN A 846 -93.85 -20.77 65.15
N TYR A 847 -93.50 -20.97 63.89
CA TYR A 847 -92.51 -21.93 63.40
C TYR A 847 -91.41 -21.20 62.64
N ILE A 848 -90.16 -21.67 62.80
CA ILE A 848 -89.01 -21.32 61.97
C ILE A 848 -88.45 -22.60 61.37
N LEU A 849 -88.45 -22.68 60.04
CA LEU A 849 -88.09 -23.84 59.24
C LEU A 849 -86.90 -23.44 58.36
N ARG A 850 -85.73 -24.03 58.58
CA ARG A 850 -84.47 -23.66 57.92
C ARG A 850 -84.16 -24.62 56.78
N HIS A 851 -83.83 -24.08 55.61
CA HIS A 851 -83.15 -24.81 54.54
C HIS A 851 -81.66 -24.46 54.56
N THR A 852 -80.80 -25.48 54.44
CA THR A 852 -79.36 -25.29 54.21
C THR A 852 -78.97 -26.04 52.93
N GLY A 853 -78.55 -25.29 51.90
CA GLY A 853 -78.12 -25.79 50.59
C GLY A 853 -76.99 -24.94 50.02
N PHE A 854 -76.81 -24.89 48.70
CA PHE A 854 -75.74 -24.10 48.05
C PHE A 854 -76.30 -23.08 47.06
N GLN A 855 -75.59 -21.96 46.86
CA GLN A 855 -75.85 -20.99 45.80
C GLN A 855 -74.52 -20.41 45.33
N SER A 856 -74.24 -20.48 44.02
CA SER A 856 -73.04 -19.90 43.39
C SER A 856 -71.69 -20.30 44.04
N GLY A 857 -71.59 -21.52 44.59
CA GLY A 857 -70.38 -21.98 45.28
C GLY A 857 -70.30 -21.63 46.78
N CYS A 858 -71.28 -20.90 47.31
CA CYS A 858 -71.40 -20.58 48.74
C CYS A 858 -72.49 -21.40 49.44
N LEU A 859 -72.49 -21.40 50.78
CA LEU A 859 -73.53 -22.04 51.58
C LEU A 859 -74.76 -21.11 51.65
N ASN A 860 -75.92 -21.56 51.18
CA ASN A 860 -77.18 -20.82 51.28
C ASN A 860 -77.98 -21.32 52.48
N ILE A 861 -78.34 -20.42 53.39
CA ILE A 861 -79.25 -20.66 54.50
C ILE A 861 -80.53 -19.84 54.25
N THR A 862 -81.69 -20.48 54.24
CA THR A 862 -82.99 -19.81 54.08
C THR A 862 -83.95 -20.20 55.20
N ASP A 863 -84.32 -19.24 56.05
CA ASP A 863 -85.32 -19.42 57.12
C ASP A 863 -86.72 -19.04 56.65
N VAL A 864 -87.68 -19.96 56.77
CA VAL A 864 -89.11 -19.75 56.53
C VAL A 864 -89.85 -19.63 57.86
N ILE A 865 -90.55 -18.52 58.07
CA ILE A 865 -91.26 -18.19 59.32
C ILE A 865 -92.77 -18.18 59.08
N MET A 866 -93.56 -18.90 59.89
CA MET A 866 -95.04 -18.97 59.77
C MET A 866 -95.77 -19.28 61.08
N VAL A 867 -97.08 -18.98 61.19
CA VAL A 867 -97.88 -19.20 62.42
C VAL A 867 -99.06 -20.17 62.19
N VAL A 868 -99.43 -20.96 63.22
CA VAL A 868 -100.53 -21.96 63.19
C VAL A 868 -101.60 -21.73 64.29
N ASP A 869 -102.90 -21.65 63.94
CA ASP A 869 -104.06 -21.36 64.83
C ASP A 869 -105.22 -22.41 64.72
N ALA A 870 -106.25 -22.38 65.59
CA ALA A 870 -107.28 -23.44 65.72
C ALA A 870 -108.75 -23.05 66.10
N LYS A 871 -109.22 -21.83 65.82
CA LYS A 871 -110.50 -21.28 66.35
C LYS A 871 -111.85 -21.80 65.74
N CYS A 872 -112.02 -23.10 65.42
CA CYS A 872 -112.97 -23.55 64.35
C CYS A 872 -114.13 -24.58 64.62
N ARG A 873 -114.67 -24.87 65.85
CA ARG A 873 -115.62 -26.03 66.07
C ARG A 873 -116.79 -25.88 67.11
N VAL A 874 -117.92 -26.63 66.97
CA VAL A 874 -119.18 -26.61 67.82
C VAL A 874 -119.88 -28.02 68.02
N LEU A 875 -120.84 -28.24 68.97
CA LEU A 875 -121.42 -29.58 69.40
C LEU A 875 -122.97 -29.65 69.78
N PRO A 876 -123.65 -30.85 69.87
CA PRO A 876 -125.12 -31.06 70.10
C PRO A 876 -125.64 -31.75 71.43
N CYS A 877 -126.98 -31.85 71.65
CA CYS A 877 -127.74 -32.14 72.93
C CYS A 877 -128.15 -33.62 73.27
N GLY A 878 -128.73 -33.90 74.47
CA GLY A 878 -129.08 -35.29 74.93
C GLY A 878 -130.15 -35.50 76.04
N GLU A 879 -130.25 -36.73 76.60
CA GLU A 879 -131.39 -37.20 77.46
C GLU A 879 -131.58 -36.44 78.79
N LYS A 880 -130.53 -35.83 79.34
CA LYS A 880 -130.61 -35.06 80.61
C LYS A 880 -131.38 -33.74 80.47
N ASP A 881 -131.77 -33.38 79.26
CA ASP A 881 -132.35 -32.10 78.89
C ASP A 881 -133.90 -32.15 78.84
N ILE A 882 -134.56 -33.16 79.44
CA ILE A 882 -136.02 -33.35 79.45
C ILE A 882 -136.61 -33.23 80.88
N SER A 883 -137.71 -32.47 81.03
CA SER A 883 -138.49 -32.32 82.28
C SER A 883 -139.98 -32.65 82.05
N ILE A 884 -140.66 -33.31 83.01
CA ILE A 884 -142.06 -33.76 82.89
C ILE A 884 -142.84 -33.53 84.20
N SER A 885 -144.06 -33.01 84.12
CA SER A 885 -144.91 -32.74 85.29
C SER A 885 -145.28 -34.01 86.08
N THR A 886 -144.98 -34.04 87.38
CA THR A 886 -145.29 -35.18 88.28
C THR A 886 -146.63 -35.04 89.02
N ALA A 887 -147.22 -33.85 89.05
CA ALA A 887 -148.53 -33.58 89.65
C ALA A 887 -149.24 -32.44 88.91
N ILE A 888 -150.57 -32.50 88.84
CA ILE A 888 -151.43 -31.49 88.24
C ILE A 888 -152.61 -31.16 89.17
N THR A 889 -152.91 -29.88 89.32
CA THR A 889 -153.95 -29.33 90.20
C THR A 889 -154.79 -28.28 89.47
N PRO A 890 -155.73 -28.68 88.60
CA PRO A 890 -156.48 -27.75 87.77
C PRO A 890 -157.50 -26.97 88.61
N ASN A 891 -157.13 -25.79 89.08
CA ASN A 891 -157.91 -24.98 90.03
C ASN A 891 -158.13 -23.52 89.57
N GLY A 892 -157.49 -23.08 88.49
CA GLY A 892 -157.55 -21.72 87.94
C GLY A 892 -156.51 -20.73 88.49
N ASP A 893 -155.50 -21.18 89.24
CA ASP A 893 -154.39 -20.35 89.73
C ASP A 893 -153.22 -20.23 88.74
N ASN A 894 -153.24 -21.02 87.66
CA ASN A 894 -152.25 -21.07 86.57
C ASN A 894 -150.89 -21.71 86.93
N PHE A 895 -150.85 -22.53 88.00
CA PHE A 895 -149.70 -23.38 88.33
C PHE A 895 -150.10 -24.87 88.33
N ASN A 896 -149.38 -25.70 87.56
CA ASN A 896 -149.68 -27.13 87.39
C ASN A 896 -151.13 -27.41 86.92
N GLU A 897 -151.76 -26.50 86.16
CA GLU A 897 -153.11 -26.70 85.61
C GLU A 897 -153.20 -27.91 84.67
N THR A 898 -152.07 -28.24 84.05
CA THR A 898 -151.93 -29.16 82.92
C THR A 898 -150.70 -30.04 83.10
N PHE A 899 -150.70 -31.18 82.40
CA PHE A 899 -149.55 -32.07 82.34
C PHE A 899 -148.60 -31.59 81.25
N ASP A 900 -147.41 -31.14 81.62
CA ASP A 900 -146.47 -30.45 80.74
C ASP A 900 -145.17 -31.26 80.57
N ILE A 901 -144.47 -31.01 79.46
CA ILE A 901 -143.22 -31.69 79.05
C ILE A 901 -142.30 -30.61 78.46
N GLU A 902 -141.19 -30.35 79.14
CA GLU A 902 -140.28 -29.20 78.99
C GLU A 902 -138.85 -29.63 78.57
N GLY A 903 -137.99 -28.66 78.23
CA GLY A 903 -136.55 -28.84 77.95
C GLY A 903 -136.13 -29.16 76.51
N ILE A 904 -137.05 -29.70 75.69
CA ILE A 904 -136.74 -30.19 74.32
C ILE A 904 -137.26 -29.33 73.16
N THR A 905 -137.72 -28.11 73.44
CA THR A 905 -138.39 -27.24 72.45
C THR A 905 -137.51 -26.87 71.24
N LEU A 906 -136.19 -26.82 71.41
CA LEU A 906 -135.22 -26.57 70.34
C LEU A 906 -134.82 -27.83 69.54
N CYS A 907 -135.16 -29.02 70.02
CA CYS A 907 -134.77 -30.30 69.39
C CYS A 907 -135.77 -30.83 68.35
N GLY A 908 -136.93 -30.17 68.19
CA GLY A 908 -137.88 -30.46 67.11
C GLY A 908 -138.71 -31.75 67.24
N PHE A 909 -138.75 -32.37 68.43
CA PHE A 909 -139.47 -33.63 68.65
C PHE A 909 -141.00 -33.46 68.75
N VAL A 910 -141.75 -34.51 68.38
CA VAL A 910 -143.21 -34.58 68.51
C VAL A 910 -143.57 -35.65 69.55
N ALA A 911 -144.33 -35.26 70.58
CA ALA A 911 -144.72 -36.14 71.69
C ALA A 911 -146.07 -36.83 71.46
N GLU A 912 -146.10 -38.15 71.61
CA GLU A 912 -147.32 -38.93 71.82
C GLU A 912 -147.50 -39.20 73.31
N VAL A 913 -148.68 -38.96 73.87
CA VAL A 913 -148.97 -39.10 75.31
C VAL A 913 -150.22 -39.92 75.54
N LYS A 914 -150.12 -40.96 76.37
CA LYS A 914 -151.24 -41.81 76.82
C LYS A 914 -151.27 -41.86 78.34
N ILE A 915 -152.45 -41.67 78.93
CA ILE A 915 -152.62 -41.58 80.38
C ILE A 915 -153.70 -42.56 80.85
N PHE A 916 -153.37 -43.32 81.89
CA PHE A 916 -154.15 -44.44 82.41
C PHE A 916 -154.49 -44.24 83.88
N ASN A 917 -155.65 -44.74 84.33
CA ASN A 917 -155.98 -44.78 85.75
C ASN A 917 -155.26 -45.95 86.47
N ARG A 918 -155.36 -46.00 87.81
CA ARG A 918 -154.74 -47.05 88.64
C ARG A 918 -155.15 -48.51 88.34
N TRP A 919 -156.15 -48.73 87.49
CA TRP A 919 -156.59 -50.06 87.04
C TRP A 919 -156.15 -50.37 85.60
N GLY A 920 -155.27 -49.54 85.02
CA GLY A 920 -154.75 -49.70 83.65
C GLY A 920 -155.73 -49.29 82.55
N ALA A 921 -156.88 -48.68 82.88
CA ALA A 921 -157.81 -48.19 81.87
C ALA A 921 -157.36 -46.80 81.36
N LEU A 922 -157.23 -46.68 80.04
CA LEU A 922 -156.89 -45.43 79.36
C LEU A 922 -157.97 -44.37 79.59
N VAL A 923 -157.57 -43.20 80.10
CA VAL A 923 -158.45 -42.05 80.37
C VAL A 923 -158.21 -40.86 79.44
N TYR A 924 -157.01 -40.76 78.85
CA TYR A 924 -156.65 -39.73 77.88
C TYR A 924 -155.57 -40.24 76.92
N GLU A 925 -155.63 -39.84 75.65
CA GLU A 925 -154.57 -40.06 74.66
C GLU A 925 -154.46 -38.89 73.68
N SER A 926 -153.25 -38.62 73.21
CA SER A 926 -152.94 -37.69 72.11
C SER A 926 -151.71 -38.18 71.36
N ASN A 927 -151.76 -38.21 70.03
CA ASN A 927 -150.59 -38.55 69.20
C ASN A 927 -149.75 -37.31 68.82
N GLU A 928 -150.25 -36.11 69.14
CA GLU A 928 -149.56 -34.83 68.99
C GLU A 928 -149.88 -34.00 70.25
N TYR A 929 -149.28 -34.43 71.35
CA TYR A 929 -149.40 -33.72 72.62
C TYR A 929 -148.60 -32.43 72.54
N THR A 930 -149.25 -31.33 72.90
CA THR A 930 -148.59 -30.03 72.96
C THR A 930 -147.63 -30.05 74.13
N LEU A 931 -146.33 -30.08 73.81
CA LEU A 931 -145.25 -29.88 74.77
C LEU A 931 -145.49 -28.55 75.51
N GLY A 932 -145.41 -28.60 76.84
CA GLY A 932 -145.52 -27.38 77.65
C GLY A 932 -144.22 -26.61 77.53
N SER A 933 -144.30 -25.33 77.16
CA SER A 933 -143.08 -24.52 76.97
C SER A 933 -142.59 -23.97 78.30
N GLU A 934 -141.28 -24.13 78.57
CA GLU A 934 -140.61 -23.55 79.73
C GLU A 934 -140.92 -22.04 79.90
N ARG A 935 -140.99 -21.61 81.16
CA ARG A 935 -141.16 -20.19 81.51
C ARG A 935 -139.93 -19.35 81.20
N GLU A 936 -139.91 -18.67 80.06
CA GLU A 936 -139.15 -17.44 79.90
C GLU A 936 -139.85 -16.26 80.61
N GLY A 937 -139.61 -16.13 81.91
CA GLY A 937 -140.07 -15.00 82.72
C GLY A 937 -141.58 -15.00 83.03
N ASN A 938 -142.09 -13.80 83.34
CA ASN A 938 -143.41 -13.62 83.99
C ASN A 938 -144.61 -13.66 83.03
N ALA A 939 -144.48 -14.31 81.87
CA ALA A 939 -145.54 -14.48 80.88
C ALA A 939 -146.11 -15.91 80.93
N PHE A 940 -147.43 -16.06 80.84
CA PHE A 940 -148.09 -17.36 80.87
C PHE A 940 -147.92 -18.09 79.52
N GLY A 941 -147.03 -19.08 79.50
CA GLY A 941 -146.69 -19.90 78.34
C GLY A 941 -147.76 -20.92 77.94
N VAL A 942 -147.48 -21.69 76.89
CA VAL A 942 -148.44 -22.63 76.30
C VAL A 942 -148.53 -23.89 77.16
N PHE A 943 -149.66 -24.02 77.86
CA PHE A 943 -149.99 -25.16 78.71
C PHE A 943 -150.34 -26.43 77.91
N GLY A 944 -149.94 -27.59 78.43
CA GLY A 944 -150.23 -28.92 77.87
C GLY A 944 -151.73 -29.22 77.81
N LYS A 945 -152.14 -30.12 76.90
CA LYS A 945 -153.58 -30.29 76.60
C LYS A 945 -154.40 -31.04 77.67
N TRP A 946 -153.78 -31.73 78.62
CA TRP A 946 -154.50 -32.54 79.61
C TRP A 946 -154.54 -31.90 80.99
N ASN A 947 -155.74 -31.58 81.45
CA ASN A 947 -156.04 -30.99 82.77
C ASN A 947 -156.97 -31.89 83.60
N GLY A 948 -156.76 -33.20 83.57
CA GLY A 948 -157.60 -34.17 84.30
C GLY A 948 -159.01 -34.39 83.72
N SER A 949 -159.24 -34.02 82.46
CA SER A 949 -160.46 -34.39 81.71
C SER A 949 -160.38 -35.85 81.22
N SER A 950 -161.52 -36.50 81.01
CA SER A 950 -161.58 -37.84 80.40
C SER A 950 -162.46 -37.83 79.16
N THR A 951 -162.02 -38.53 78.11
CA THR A 951 -162.74 -38.64 76.84
C THR A 951 -163.85 -39.70 76.85
N LYS A 952 -164.03 -40.44 77.97
CA LYS A 952 -165.04 -41.51 78.11
C LYS A 952 -165.92 -41.27 79.33
N ALA A 953 -167.24 -41.30 79.11
CA ALA A 953 -168.25 -40.96 80.12
C ALA A 953 -168.31 -42.01 81.26
N SER A 954 -167.60 -41.76 82.36
CA SER A 954 -167.66 -42.59 83.57
C SER A 954 -167.17 -41.82 84.81
N PHE A 955 -168.06 -41.69 85.80
CA PHE A 955 -167.82 -41.25 87.18
C PHE A 955 -167.37 -39.78 87.41
N GLY A 956 -168.33 -38.86 87.48
CA GLY A 956 -168.13 -37.49 87.96
C GLY A 956 -169.05 -36.50 87.25
N ASN A 957 -169.84 -35.73 87.99
CA ASN A 957 -170.98 -34.95 87.43
C ASN A 957 -170.58 -33.66 86.70
N ASN A 958 -169.37 -33.61 86.09
CA ASN A 958 -168.87 -32.50 85.28
C ASN A 958 -167.71 -32.88 84.31
N GLY A 959 -167.50 -34.16 83.99
CA GLY A 959 -166.51 -34.58 82.96
C GLY A 959 -165.02 -34.54 83.36
N LYS A 960 -164.73 -34.25 84.64
CA LYS A 960 -163.39 -34.36 85.23
C LYS A 960 -163.20 -35.69 85.96
N LEU A 961 -161.96 -36.17 85.95
CA LEU A 961 -161.54 -37.36 86.68
C LEU A 961 -161.43 -37.08 88.19
N PRO A 962 -161.70 -38.07 89.06
CA PRO A 962 -161.55 -37.93 90.50
C PRO A 962 -160.07 -37.86 90.93
N ASN A 963 -159.82 -37.29 92.11
CA ASN A 963 -158.47 -37.17 92.66
C ASN A 963 -157.78 -38.53 92.81
N GLY A 964 -156.52 -38.60 92.42
CA GLY A 964 -155.71 -39.81 92.53
C GLY A 964 -154.52 -39.84 91.58
N THR A 965 -153.73 -40.91 91.68
CA THR A 965 -152.58 -41.15 90.80
C THR A 965 -153.03 -41.81 89.50
N TYR A 966 -152.57 -41.21 88.40
CA TYR A 966 -152.64 -41.69 87.03
C TYR A 966 -151.22 -42.03 86.57
N TYR A 967 -151.07 -42.73 85.44
CA TYR A 967 -149.78 -43.11 84.88
C TYR A 967 -149.72 -42.73 83.41
N TYR A 968 -148.61 -42.13 82.99
CA TYR A 968 -148.39 -41.71 81.61
C TYR A 968 -147.37 -42.60 80.89
N ILE A 969 -147.49 -42.63 79.57
CA ILE A 969 -146.48 -43.10 78.61
C ILE A 969 -146.31 -41.98 77.60
N ILE A 970 -145.08 -41.50 77.43
CA ILE A 970 -144.65 -40.47 76.48
C ILE A 970 -143.73 -41.13 75.46
N ASN A 971 -143.95 -40.87 74.17
CA ASN A 971 -143.06 -41.29 73.10
C ASN A 971 -142.62 -40.06 72.28
N LEU A 972 -141.33 -39.78 72.21
CA LEU A 972 -140.76 -38.64 71.49
C LEU A 972 -140.28 -39.11 70.12
N ARG A 973 -141.12 -38.92 69.09
CA ARG A 973 -140.83 -39.38 67.73
C ARG A 973 -139.50 -38.82 67.22
N ASN A 974 -138.71 -39.68 66.58
CA ASN A 974 -137.41 -39.39 65.96
C ASN A 974 -136.28 -38.92 66.90
N SER A 975 -136.48 -38.96 68.23
CA SER A 975 -135.42 -38.62 69.20
C SER A 975 -134.33 -39.69 69.35
N GLY A 976 -134.66 -40.96 69.05
CA GLY A 976 -133.80 -42.11 69.37
C GLY A 976 -133.82 -42.53 70.84
N LEU A 977 -134.58 -41.84 71.70
CA LEU A 977 -134.76 -42.18 73.11
C LEU A 977 -135.89 -43.21 73.31
N ASP A 978 -135.77 -44.02 74.38
CA ASP A 978 -136.82 -44.98 74.76
C ASP A 978 -138.08 -44.26 75.31
N PRO A 979 -139.28 -44.87 75.21
CA PRO A 979 -140.51 -44.27 75.69
C PRO A 979 -140.51 -44.01 77.21
N ILE A 980 -140.72 -42.76 77.62
CA ILE A 980 -140.66 -42.30 79.00
C ILE A 980 -141.98 -42.61 79.70
N THR A 981 -141.95 -43.23 80.88
CA THR A 981 -143.16 -43.60 81.63
C THR A 981 -143.06 -43.17 83.09
N GLY A 982 -144.20 -42.79 83.70
CA GLY A 982 -144.19 -42.34 85.09
C GLY A 982 -145.58 -42.10 85.69
N PRO A 983 -145.68 -41.91 87.01
CA PRO A 983 -146.90 -41.48 87.66
C PRO A 983 -147.12 -39.97 87.52
N VAL A 984 -148.39 -39.56 87.41
CA VAL A 984 -148.83 -38.17 87.58
C VAL A 984 -150.01 -38.14 88.57
N TYR A 985 -149.94 -37.29 89.58
CA TYR A 985 -151.03 -37.12 90.54
C TYR A 985 -152.01 -36.02 90.09
N LEU A 986 -153.30 -36.33 90.00
CA LEU A 986 -154.36 -35.36 89.74
C LEU A 986 -155.06 -34.97 91.04
N GLY A 987 -155.09 -33.67 91.37
CA GLY A 987 -155.84 -33.12 92.49
C GLY A 987 -156.80 -32.01 92.06
N THR A 988 -158.11 -32.30 91.99
CA THR A 988 -159.16 -31.28 91.86
C THR A 988 -159.65 -30.81 93.23
N LYS A 989 -160.21 -29.61 93.30
CA LYS A 989 -160.85 -29.04 94.49
C LYS A 989 -162.22 -28.47 94.14
#